data_AF-A0A9D4WCW4-F1
#
_entry.id   AF-A0A9D4WCW4-F1
#
_cell.length_a   1.000
_cell.length_b   1.000
_cell.length_c   1.000
_cell.angle_alpha   90.00
_cell.angle_beta   90.00
_cell.angle_gamma   90.00
#
_symmetry.space_group_name_H-M   'P 1'
#
loop_
_entity.id
_entity.type
_entity.pdbx_description
1 polymer ?
#
loop_
_entity_poly.entity_id
_entity_poly.type
_entity_poly.pdbx_seq_one_letter_code
_entity_poly.pdbx_strand_id
1 'polypeptide(L)'
;MLCSFEQFCINFTNEKLQQHFNQHMFKTEQEEYTKEQIDWSYIEFEDNQDVLDLIEKKPGGIVALLDEACMFPKSTHETFANKLYQTFKYNKRFIKPKFSQTDFTIAHYAGEVTYQSDQFLDKNKDYVVPEHQDLLIASKCPFVSDLFPPLPEETSKSSKFSSIGSGFKLQLQQLMETLSSTEPHYIRCVKPNNLHKPAIFENINIRHQLRCGGVLEAIRISCAGYPTRRAFVEFANRFGLFAPEATEANCEEKNVCQKILEKTGLKGYQIGKTKVFLRAGQMAELDARRAQVLGNAAKVIQQNIRTHQTRKHYLALQKKTIYLQAWWRGRLAFKLFEKMRREAAAVKIQKNIRSYEARKAYKELHMSVVTMQTALRAIAARKEFRFGIQTKASIIIQARWRCHKAALYYKRLKKGSIVTQCRWRGRLAMGELRKLKMAATHSGALLEAKSKLQKQVKERTRCLQQEKGLRAASDTSAHQEEKRKLEKQVEELTWRLQLEKGLRTNLEEYKAHEIAKLKNSLQEMKEKVDETNALLLLEREENAMKTIELASSVIKEADVLVEDPEKFKKLRMEVESLKTSLKLEKQKAHHYERKYIEARICCEERGKRLEDTEKKLRQLQESMTRFTSRRTL
;
A
#
# COMPACT_ATOMS: atom_id res chain seq x y z
N MET A 1 -36.03 18.71 -53.64
CA MET A 1 -35.21 18.27 -54.80
C MET A 1 -36.22 17.96 -55.89
N LEU A 2 -36.22 18.74 -56.96
CA LEU A 2 -37.19 18.59 -58.04
C LEU A 2 -36.78 17.39 -58.89
N CYS A 3 -37.70 16.43 -59.11
CA CYS A 3 -37.41 15.25 -59.92
C CYS A 3 -37.82 15.53 -61.38
N SER A 4 -36.84 15.62 -62.28
CA SER A 4 -37.05 15.85 -63.71
C SER A 4 -36.83 14.55 -64.52
N PHE A 5 -36.75 14.66 -65.84
CA PHE A 5 -36.63 13.53 -66.78
C PHE A 5 -35.40 12.65 -66.50
N GLU A 6 -34.29 13.25 -66.06
CA GLU A 6 -33.06 12.52 -65.71
C GLU A 6 -33.30 11.56 -64.54
N GLN A 7 -33.98 12.04 -63.49
CA GLN A 7 -34.30 11.21 -62.33
C GLN A 7 -35.28 10.09 -62.71
N PHE A 8 -36.18 10.34 -63.66
CA PHE A 8 -37.08 9.33 -64.20
C PHE A 8 -36.29 8.20 -64.89
N CYS A 9 -35.33 8.52 -65.77
CA CYS A 9 -34.48 7.52 -66.42
C CYS A 9 -33.61 6.75 -65.40
N ILE A 10 -33.04 7.43 -64.40
CA ILE A 10 -32.25 6.80 -63.33
C ILE A 10 -33.12 5.80 -62.53
N ASN A 11 -34.31 6.23 -62.11
CA ASN A 11 -35.21 5.38 -61.33
C ASN A 11 -35.73 4.20 -62.14
N PHE A 12 -35.98 4.40 -63.43
CA PHE A 12 -36.35 3.34 -64.35
C PHE A 12 -35.24 2.27 -64.49
N THR A 13 -33.98 2.67 -64.63
CA THR A 13 -32.85 1.72 -64.60
C THR A 13 -32.75 0.98 -63.28
N ASN A 14 -32.93 1.67 -62.15
CA ASN A 14 -32.93 1.03 -60.84
C ASN A 14 -34.06 0.00 -60.70
N GLU A 15 -35.24 0.26 -61.26
CA GLU A 15 -36.38 -0.66 -61.28
C GLU A 15 -36.04 -1.93 -62.07
N LYS A 16 -35.39 -1.81 -63.24
CA LYS A 16 -34.92 -2.93 -64.06
C LYS A 16 -33.84 -3.75 -63.38
N LEU A 17 -32.83 -3.10 -62.79
CA LEU A 17 -31.78 -3.78 -62.05
C LEU A 17 -32.33 -4.52 -60.83
N GLN A 18 -33.31 -3.92 -60.13
CA GLN A 18 -33.97 -4.57 -59.01
C GLN A 18 -34.77 -5.80 -59.45
N GLN A 19 -35.45 -5.74 -60.59
CA GLN A 19 -36.13 -6.92 -61.15
C GLN A 19 -35.15 -8.06 -61.42
N HIS A 20 -34.03 -7.76 -62.08
CA HIS A 20 -32.99 -8.76 -62.36
C HIS A 20 -32.39 -9.35 -61.07
N PHE A 21 -32.15 -8.51 -60.06
CA PHE A 21 -31.72 -8.95 -58.74
C PHE A 21 -32.73 -9.92 -58.10
N ASN A 22 -34.01 -9.57 -58.11
CA ASN A 22 -35.05 -10.42 -57.55
C ASN A 22 -35.06 -11.77 -58.28
N GLN A 23 -35.17 -11.77 -59.61
CA GLN A 23 -35.20 -13.00 -60.43
C GLN A 23 -33.97 -13.89 -60.22
N HIS A 24 -32.76 -13.30 -60.21
CA HIS A 24 -31.52 -14.04 -60.02
C HIS A 24 -31.43 -14.65 -58.61
N MET A 25 -31.77 -13.88 -57.58
CA MET A 25 -31.77 -14.38 -56.19
C MET A 25 -32.76 -15.54 -56.02
N PHE A 26 -33.96 -15.43 -56.56
CA PHE A 26 -34.95 -16.51 -56.51
C PHE A 26 -34.48 -17.75 -57.25
N LYS A 27 -34.01 -17.60 -58.49
CA LYS A 27 -33.56 -18.73 -59.31
C LYS A 27 -32.41 -19.48 -58.62
N THR A 28 -31.44 -18.75 -58.09
CA THR A 28 -30.30 -19.33 -57.35
C THR A 28 -30.75 -20.07 -56.09
N GLU A 29 -31.70 -19.51 -55.32
CA GLU A 29 -32.24 -20.20 -54.13
C GLU A 29 -33.05 -21.46 -54.50
N GLN A 30 -33.86 -21.40 -55.55
CA GLN A 30 -34.67 -22.53 -56.03
C GLN A 30 -33.80 -23.66 -56.58
N GLU A 31 -32.74 -23.33 -57.33
CA GLU A 31 -31.78 -24.30 -57.84
C GLU A 31 -31.07 -25.04 -56.70
N GLU A 32 -30.68 -24.35 -55.63
CA GLU A 32 -30.08 -24.98 -54.44
C GLU A 32 -31.09 -25.89 -53.71
N TYR A 33 -32.33 -25.46 -53.53
CA TYR A 33 -33.35 -26.32 -52.89
C TYR A 33 -33.70 -27.56 -53.73
N THR A 34 -33.71 -27.41 -55.05
CA THR A 34 -33.93 -28.52 -56.00
C THR A 34 -32.75 -29.49 -55.97
N LYS A 35 -31.52 -28.98 -55.94
CA LYS A 35 -30.29 -29.78 -55.84
C LYS A 35 -30.24 -30.60 -54.55
N GLU A 36 -30.64 -29.99 -53.43
CA GLU A 36 -30.67 -30.62 -52.11
C GLU A 36 -31.94 -31.44 -51.85
N GLN A 37 -32.92 -31.45 -52.77
CA GLN A 37 -34.18 -32.20 -52.68
C GLN A 37 -34.97 -31.91 -51.39
N ILE A 38 -35.10 -30.63 -51.08
CA ILE A 38 -35.86 -30.17 -49.90
C ILE A 38 -37.32 -29.96 -50.27
N ASP A 39 -38.23 -30.22 -49.34
CA ASP A 39 -39.62 -29.82 -49.47
C ASP A 39 -39.76 -28.30 -49.26
N TRP A 40 -39.91 -27.57 -50.36
CA TRP A 40 -40.09 -26.13 -50.38
C TRP A 40 -41.36 -25.76 -51.17
N SER A 41 -42.12 -24.82 -50.63
CA SER A 41 -43.26 -24.20 -51.31
C SER A 41 -42.79 -22.96 -52.07
N TYR A 42 -43.43 -22.67 -53.22
CA TYR A 42 -43.18 -21.43 -53.95
C TYR A 42 -43.39 -20.22 -53.01
N ILE A 43 -42.37 -19.39 -52.88
CA ILE A 43 -42.43 -18.17 -52.07
C ILE A 43 -43.05 -17.08 -52.95
N GLU A 44 -44.28 -16.67 -52.63
CA GLU A 44 -44.92 -15.54 -53.31
C GLU A 44 -44.10 -14.27 -53.07
N PHE A 45 -43.71 -13.61 -54.16
CA PHE A 45 -42.93 -12.38 -54.15
C PHE A 45 -43.70 -11.24 -54.83
N GLU A 46 -43.51 -10.03 -54.31
CA GLU A 46 -44.01 -8.80 -54.92
C GLU A 46 -43.15 -8.40 -56.13
N ASP A 47 -43.47 -8.97 -57.30
CA ASP A 47 -42.84 -8.58 -58.57
C ASP A 47 -43.10 -7.10 -58.90
N ASN A 48 -42.07 -6.41 -59.36
CA ASN A 48 -42.12 -5.01 -59.81
C ASN A 48 -42.35 -4.87 -61.34
N GLN A 49 -42.72 -5.97 -62.00
CA GLN A 49 -43.14 -5.98 -63.41
C GLN A 49 -44.29 -4.98 -63.70
N ASP A 50 -45.18 -4.75 -62.74
CA ASP A 50 -46.30 -3.80 -62.88
C ASP A 50 -45.86 -2.34 -63.09
N VAL A 51 -44.78 -1.91 -62.40
CA VAL A 51 -44.17 -0.58 -62.59
C VAL A 51 -43.38 -0.52 -63.89
N LEU A 52 -42.68 -1.61 -64.26
CA LEU A 52 -41.95 -1.68 -65.52
C LEU A 52 -42.90 -1.62 -66.73
N ASP A 53 -44.03 -2.32 -66.66
CA ASP A 53 -45.07 -2.26 -67.69
C ASP A 53 -45.67 -0.86 -67.81
N LEU A 54 -45.87 -0.16 -66.68
CA LEU A 54 -46.33 1.23 -66.68
C LEU A 54 -45.37 2.14 -67.48
N ILE A 55 -44.07 1.91 -67.39
CA ILE A 55 -43.04 2.75 -68.03
C ILE A 55 -42.77 2.33 -69.48
N GLU A 56 -42.58 1.02 -69.74
CA GLU A 56 -42.03 0.50 -70.99
C GLU A 56 -43.04 -0.01 -72.02
N LYS A 57 -44.27 -0.35 -71.61
CA LYS A 57 -45.21 -1.09 -72.46
C LYS A 57 -45.49 -0.35 -73.77
N LYS A 58 -45.42 -1.06 -74.90
CA LYS A 58 -45.77 -0.54 -76.23
C LYS A 58 -47.01 -1.29 -76.75
N PRO A 59 -48.13 -0.62 -77.09
CA PRO A 59 -48.44 0.81 -76.90
C PRO A 59 -48.91 1.14 -75.47
N GLY A 60 -48.81 2.41 -75.06
CA GLY A 60 -49.49 2.94 -73.88
C GLY A 60 -48.66 3.06 -72.59
N GLY A 61 -47.36 2.79 -72.59
CA GLY A 61 -46.45 3.10 -71.48
C GLY A 61 -46.04 4.58 -71.47
N ILE A 62 -45.50 5.07 -70.34
CA ILE A 62 -45.11 6.48 -70.17
C ILE A 62 -44.12 6.93 -71.25
N VAL A 63 -43.11 6.12 -71.57
CA VAL A 63 -42.11 6.46 -72.61
C VAL A 63 -42.76 6.54 -73.99
N ALA A 64 -43.67 5.62 -74.32
CA ALA A 64 -44.38 5.65 -75.60
C ALA A 64 -45.30 6.86 -75.72
N LEU A 65 -46.01 7.23 -74.65
CA LEU A 65 -46.85 8.42 -74.61
C LEU A 65 -46.04 9.71 -74.70
N LEU A 66 -44.82 9.71 -74.15
CA LEU A 66 -43.89 10.84 -74.24
C LEU A 66 -43.38 11.01 -75.66
N ASP A 67 -43.00 9.91 -76.32
CA ASP A 67 -42.57 9.92 -77.73
C ASP A 67 -43.70 10.40 -78.66
N GLU A 68 -44.93 9.90 -78.44
CA GLU A 68 -46.10 10.38 -79.16
C GLU A 68 -46.32 11.88 -78.94
N ALA A 69 -46.21 12.38 -77.72
CA ALA A 69 -46.38 13.80 -77.41
C ALA A 69 -45.30 14.64 -78.11
N CYS A 70 -44.03 14.23 -78.07
CA CYS A 70 -42.93 14.94 -78.73
C CYS A 70 -43.12 15.10 -80.25
N MET A 71 -43.84 14.19 -80.90
CA MET A 71 -44.17 14.25 -82.32
C MET A 71 -45.22 15.29 -82.70
N PHE A 72 -46.03 15.77 -81.75
CA PHE A 72 -47.07 16.77 -82.02
C PHE A 72 -46.56 18.19 -81.73
N PRO A 73 -46.47 19.09 -82.72
CA PRO A 73 -45.90 20.43 -82.53
C PRO A 73 -46.63 21.31 -81.50
N LYS A 74 -47.92 21.04 -81.24
CA LYS A 74 -48.77 21.79 -80.30
C LYS A 74 -48.81 21.17 -78.89
N SER A 75 -48.12 20.05 -78.65
CA SER A 75 -48.13 19.43 -77.32
C SER A 75 -47.32 20.27 -76.32
N THR A 76 -47.91 20.56 -75.18
CA THR A 76 -47.23 21.13 -74.00
C THR A 76 -47.10 20.08 -72.89
N HIS A 77 -46.24 20.34 -71.90
CA HIS A 77 -46.10 19.51 -70.72
C HIS A 77 -47.44 19.28 -69.98
N GLU A 78 -48.32 20.30 -69.94
CA GLU A 78 -49.69 20.18 -69.40
C GLU A 78 -50.55 19.18 -70.19
N THR A 79 -50.51 19.22 -71.51
CA THR A 79 -51.26 18.27 -72.36
C THR A 79 -50.73 16.85 -72.18
N PHE A 80 -49.42 16.68 -72.00
CA PHE A 80 -48.79 15.40 -71.70
C PHE A 80 -49.24 14.86 -70.33
N ALA A 81 -49.16 15.66 -69.27
CA ALA A 81 -49.63 15.29 -67.93
C ALA A 81 -51.11 14.87 -67.92
N ASN A 82 -51.96 15.61 -68.63
CA ASN A 82 -53.38 15.26 -68.78
C ASN A 82 -53.58 13.93 -69.53
N LYS A 83 -52.79 13.66 -70.57
CA LYS A 83 -52.80 12.38 -71.28
C LYS A 83 -52.39 11.22 -70.37
N LEU A 84 -51.40 11.42 -69.49
CA LEU A 84 -51.01 10.43 -68.48
C LEU A 84 -52.15 10.16 -67.48
N TYR A 85 -52.79 11.20 -66.95
CA TYR A 85 -53.91 11.05 -66.01
C TYR A 85 -55.11 10.32 -66.60
N GLN A 86 -55.41 10.55 -67.88
CA GLN A 86 -56.49 9.86 -68.58
C GLN A 86 -56.15 8.39 -68.81
N THR A 87 -54.91 8.10 -69.22
CA THR A 87 -54.47 6.74 -69.55
C THR A 87 -54.31 5.86 -68.32
N PHE A 88 -53.79 6.41 -67.22
CA PHE A 88 -53.42 5.63 -66.02
C PHE A 88 -54.35 5.84 -64.81
N LYS A 89 -55.57 6.36 -65.02
CA LYS A 89 -56.53 6.68 -63.95
C LYS A 89 -56.79 5.53 -62.96
N TYR A 90 -56.80 4.29 -63.45
CA TYR A 90 -57.10 3.09 -62.66
C TYR A 90 -55.85 2.29 -62.25
N ASN A 91 -54.65 2.73 -62.65
CA ASN A 91 -53.43 1.99 -62.35
C ASN A 91 -52.98 2.29 -60.90
N LYS A 92 -52.79 1.25 -60.09
CA LYS A 92 -52.40 1.37 -58.68
C LYS A 92 -51.05 2.07 -58.47
N ARG A 93 -50.14 1.97 -59.45
CA ARG A 93 -48.77 2.50 -59.35
C ARG A 93 -48.63 3.94 -59.80
N PHE A 94 -49.69 4.51 -60.38
CA PHE A 94 -49.70 5.88 -60.88
C PHE A 94 -50.63 6.73 -60.03
N ILE A 95 -50.10 7.81 -59.45
CA ILE A 95 -50.82 8.66 -58.51
C ILE A 95 -50.84 10.09 -59.08
N LYS A 96 -52.03 10.69 -59.13
CA LYS A 96 -52.19 12.12 -59.44
C LYS A 96 -52.01 12.94 -58.15
N PRO A 97 -51.02 13.85 -58.07
CA PRO A 97 -50.85 14.76 -56.95
C PRO A 97 -52.07 15.64 -56.72
N LYS A 98 -52.37 15.97 -55.45
CA LYS A 98 -53.56 16.77 -55.10
C LYS A 98 -53.41 18.26 -55.44
N PHE A 99 -52.20 18.80 -55.37
CA PHE A 99 -51.94 20.25 -55.46
C PHE A 99 -51.33 20.70 -56.78
N SER A 100 -50.69 19.81 -57.52
CA SER A 100 -50.06 20.13 -58.81
C SER A 100 -50.92 19.62 -59.96
N GLN A 101 -51.10 20.45 -60.99
CA GLN A 101 -51.86 20.07 -62.18
C GLN A 101 -50.97 19.41 -63.24
N THR A 102 -49.66 19.61 -63.17
CA THR A 102 -48.69 19.15 -64.19
C THR A 102 -47.81 18.00 -63.70
N ASP A 103 -47.64 17.82 -62.39
CA ASP A 103 -46.76 16.77 -61.86
C ASP A 103 -47.46 15.41 -61.77
N PHE A 104 -46.71 14.32 -61.97
CA PHE A 104 -47.23 12.96 -61.78
C PHE A 104 -46.36 12.18 -60.80
N THR A 105 -46.98 11.28 -60.03
CA THR A 105 -46.27 10.45 -59.04
C THR A 105 -46.29 8.99 -59.48
N ILE A 106 -45.12 8.34 -59.44
CA ILE A 106 -44.99 6.89 -59.65
C ILE A 106 -44.57 6.24 -58.33
N ALA A 107 -45.29 5.18 -57.96
CA ALA A 107 -44.95 4.35 -56.82
C ALA A 107 -43.90 3.29 -57.21
N HIS A 108 -42.62 3.66 -57.13
CA HIS A 108 -41.48 2.75 -57.36
C HIS A 108 -41.33 1.75 -56.21
N TYR A 109 -40.51 0.70 -56.38
CA TYR A 109 -40.20 -0.24 -55.29
C TYR A 109 -39.61 0.45 -54.05
N ALA A 110 -38.84 1.53 -54.25
CA ALA A 110 -38.20 2.29 -53.20
C ALA A 110 -39.14 3.29 -52.49
N GLY A 111 -40.30 3.59 -53.07
CA GLY A 111 -41.25 4.58 -52.58
C GLY A 111 -41.84 5.44 -53.68
N GLU A 112 -42.72 6.36 -53.29
CA GLU A 112 -43.39 7.30 -54.19
C GLU A 112 -42.44 8.43 -54.61
N VAL A 113 -42.31 8.65 -55.91
CA VAL A 113 -41.51 9.74 -56.48
C VAL A 113 -42.41 10.60 -57.37
N THR A 114 -42.46 11.90 -57.07
CA THR A 114 -43.21 12.90 -57.84
C THR A 114 -42.29 13.56 -58.86
N TYR A 115 -42.62 13.41 -60.14
CA TYR A 115 -41.90 13.98 -61.26
C TYR A 115 -42.61 15.23 -61.78
N GLN A 116 -41.81 16.25 -62.09
CA GLN A 116 -42.31 17.45 -62.72
C GLN A 116 -42.28 17.30 -64.22
N SER A 117 -43.45 17.40 -64.87
CA SER A 117 -43.54 17.29 -66.34
C SER A 117 -42.88 18.46 -67.09
N ASP A 118 -42.51 19.52 -66.38
CA ASP A 118 -41.85 20.70 -66.92
C ASP A 118 -40.55 20.29 -67.64
N GLN A 119 -40.38 20.72 -68.89
CA GLN A 119 -39.26 20.38 -69.77
C GLN A 119 -39.12 18.89 -70.15
N PHE A 120 -40.02 17.98 -69.77
CA PHE A 120 -39.92 16.56 -70.18
C PHE A 120 -39.91 16.39 -71.71
N LEU A 121 -40.77 17.13 -72.41
CA LEU A 121 -40.86 17.06 -73.87
C LEU A 121 -39.61 17.61 -74.56
N ASP A 122 -39.06 18.71 -74.05
CA ASP A 122 -37.88 19.35 -74.65
C ASP A 122 -36.63 18.51 -74.42
N LYS A 123 -36.47 17.96 -73.21
CA LYS A 123 -35.39 17.03 -72.88
C LYS A 123 -35.46 15.73 -73.68
N ASN A 124 -36.65 15.21 -73.96
CA ASN A 124 -36.79 13.95 -74.72
C ASN A 124 -36.55 14.11 -76.23
N LYS A 125 -36.66 15.33 -76.78
CA LYS A 125 -36.58 15.60 -78.22
C LYS A 125 -35.18 15.49 -78.83
N ASP A 126 -34.12 15.51 -78.00
CA ASP A 126 -32.70 15.43 -78.41
C ASP A 126 -32.39 16.10 -79.75
N TYR A 127 -32.89 17.32 -79.93
CA TYR A 127 -32.94 17.92 -81.24
C TYR A 127 -31.54 18.42 -81.66
N VAL A 128 -30.85 17.61 -82.45
CA VAL A 128 -29.63 18.00 -83.15
C VAL A 128 -30.02 18.52 -84.52
N VAL A 129 -29.64 19.77 -84.79
CA VAL A 129 -29.85 20.43 -86.09
C VAL A 129 -28.93 19.74 -87.13
N PRO A 130 -29.48 19.09 -88.17
CA PRO A 130 -28.68 18.35 -89.15
C PRO A 130 -27.60 19.23 -89.80
N GLU A 131 -27.90 20.50 -90.07
CA GLU A 131 -26.97 21.46 -90.67
C GLU A 131 -25.74 21.73 -89.77
N HIS A 132 -25.91 21.66 -88.45
CA HIS A 132 -24.79 21.78 -87.51
C HIS A 132 -23.91 20.51 -87.53
N GLN A 133 -24.53 19.33 -87.67
CA GLN A 133 -23.80 18.08 -87.79
C GLN A 133 -22.97 18.04 -89.08
N ASP A 134 -23.56 18.45 -90.20
CA ASP A 134 -22.87 18.53 -91.50
C ASP A 134 -21.68 19.52 -91.46
N LEU A 135 -21.84 20.66 -90.78
CA LEU A 135 -20.75 21.62 -90.57
C LEU A 135 -19.59 21.03 -89.76
N LEU A 136 -19.90 20.27 -88.71
CA LEU A 136 -18.89 19.64 -87.85
C LEU A 136 -18.17 18.49 -88.57
N ILE A 137 -18.88 17.73 -89.41
CA ILE A 137 -18.30 16.71 -90.30
C ILE A 137 -17.35 17.36 -91.32
N ALA A 138 -17.73 18.52 -91.87
CA ALA A 138 -16.91 19.29 -92.81
C ALA A 138 -15.72 20.03 -92.16
N SER A 139 -15.51 19.86 -90.85
CA SER A 139 -14.40 20.48 -90.13
C SER A 139 -13.04 20.02 -90.69
N LYS A 140 -12.10 20.96 -90.80
CA LYS A 140 -10.71 20.65 -91.21
C LYS A 140 -9.90 19.97 -90.10
N CYS A 141 -10.40 19.94 -88.88
CA CYS A 141 -9.74 19.29 -87.74
C CYS A 141 -10.14 17.80 -87.71
N PRO A 142 -9.20 16.85 -87.92
CA PRO A 142 -9.52 15.41 -87.94
C PRO A 142 -10.23 14.94 -86.67
N PHE A 143 -9.80 15.46 -85.51
CA PHE A 143 -10.44 15.14 -84.23
C PHE A 143 -11.93 15.50 -84.21
N VAL A 144 -12.33 16.62 -84.82
CA VAL A 144 -13.74 17.06 -84.82
C VAL A 144 -14.56 16.27 -85.83
N SER A 145 -14.02 15.99 -87.02
CA SER A 145 -14.71 15.15 -88.02
C SER A 145 -14.88 13.71 -87.53
N ASP A 146 -13.92 13.18 -86.75
CA ASP A 146 -13.97 11.81 -86.22
C ASP A 146 -15.03 11.64 -85.12
N LEU A 147 -15.41 12.69 -84.40
CA LEU A 147 -16.44 12.64 -83.36
C LEU A 147 -17.86 12.47 -83.91
N PHE A 148 -18.09 12.80 -85.19
CA PHE A 148 -19.39 12.74 -85.83
C PHE A 148 -19.34 11.83 -87.07
N PRO A 149 -19.52 10.51 -86.92
CA PRO A 149 -19.52 9.61 -88.06
C PRO A 149 -20.69 9.92 -89.01
N PRO A 150 -20.50 9.81 -90.34
CA PRO A 150 -21.58 10.01 -91.31
C PRO A 150 -22.67 8.97 -91.08
N LEU A 151 -23.92 9.42 -91.01
CA LEU A 151 -25.08 8.55 -90.85
C LEU A 151 -25.24 7.63 -92.07
N PRO A 152 -25.61 6.35 -91.90
CA PRO A 152 -25.88 5.47 -93.02
C PRO A 152 -27.04 6.00 -93.87
N GLU A 153 -26.79 6.22 -95.16
CA GLU A 153 -27.74 6.71 -96.17
C GLU A 153 -28.82 5.67 -96.54
N GLU A 154 -29.49 5.02 -95.58
CA GLU A 154 -30.65 4.18 -95.90
C GLU A 154 -31.73 4.23 -94.81
N THR A 155 -32.80 4.97 -95.07
CA THR A 155 -34.21 4.51 -95.01
C THR A 155 -35.16 5.69 -95.23
N SER A 156 -35.44 5.95 -96.50
CA SER A 156 -36.58 6.77 -96.90
C SER A 156 -37.90 6.07 -96.51
N LYS A 157 -38.82 6.85 -95.90
CA LYS A 157 -40.27 6.59 -95.70
C LYS A 157 -40.80 6.09 -94.34
N SER A 158 -40.00 5.99 -93.29
CA SER A 158 -40.52 6.19 -91.93
C SER A 158 -39.42 6.71 -91.02
N SER A 159 -39.24 8.03 -90.99
CA SER A 159 -38.44 8.69 -89.97
C SER A 159 -39.11 8.43 -88.62
N LYS A 160 -38.78 7.29 -87.99
CA LYS A 160 -39.14 7.00 -86.62
C LYS A 160 -38.35 8.01 -85.80
N PHE A 161 -39.05 9.01 -85.29
CA PHE A 161 -38.50 9.93 -84.32
C PHE A 161 -37.72 9.17 -83.25
N SER A 162 -36.42 9.43 -83.22
CA SER A 162 -35.51 8.85 -82.25
C SER A 162 -35.48 9.79 -81.06
N SER A 163 -36.08 9.36 -79.96
CA SER A 163 -36.10 10.10 -78.70
C SER A 163 -35.03 9.60 -77.74
N ILE A 164 -34.64 10.43 -76.77
CA ILE A 164 -33.74 9.97 -75.69
C ILE A 164 -34.36 8.79 -74.95
N GLY A 165 -35.66 8.84 -74.63
CA GLY A 165 -36.35 7.78 -73.90
C GLY A 165 -36.34 6.43 -74.64
N SER A 166 -36.55 6.43 -75.97
CA SER A 166 -36.52 5.22 -76.78
C SER A 166 -35.10 4.67 -76.99
N GLY A 167 -34.11 5.55 -77.23
CA GLY A 167 -32.70 5.19 -77.31
C GLY A 167 -32.17 4.62 -76.00
N PHE A 168 -32.46 5.28 -74.88
CA PHE A 168 -32.09 4.82 -73.54
C PHE A 168 -32.72 3.48 -73.20
N LYS A 169 -33.99 3.27 -73.55
CA LYS A 169 -34.67 1.98 -73.35
C LYS A 169 -33.96 0.85 -74.11
N LEU A 170 -33.57 1.06 -75.36
CA LEU A 170 -32.86 0.06 -76.17
C LEU A 170 -31.50 -0.27 -75.57
N GLN A 171 -30.72 0.75 -75.19
CA GLN A 171 -29.42 0.58 -74.55
C GLN A 171 -29.54 -0.18 -73.21
N LEU A 172 -30.56 0.15 -72.41
CA LEU A 172 -30.82 -0.53 -71.15
C LEU A 172 -31.18 -2.00 -71.39
N GLN A 173 -32.00 -2.31 -72.39
CA GLN A 173 -32.33 -3.70 -72.74
C GLN A 173 -31.07 -4.50 -73.11
N GLN A 174 -30.20 -3.95 -73.96
CA GLN A 174 -28.92 -4.59 -74.35
C GLN A 174 -28.00 -4.84 -73.14
N LEU A 175 -27.96 -3.88 -72.21
CA LEU A 175 -27.23 -4.04 -70.95
C LEU A 175 -27.80 -5.18 -70.11
N MET A 176 -29.13 -5.25 -69.95
CA MET A 176 -29.79 -6.30 -69.18
C MET A 176 -29.57 -7.69 -69.79
N GLU A 177 -29.61 -7.82 -71.12
CA GLU A 177 -29.30 -9.07 -71.82
C GLU A 177 -27.85 -9.52 -71.54
N THR A 178 -26.89 -8.60 -71.62
CA THR A 178 -25.48 -8.87 -71.29
C THR A 178 -25.33 -9.34 -69.84
N LEU A 179 -25.94 -8.63 -68.88
CA LEU A 179 -25.88 -8.98 -67.46
C LEU A 179 -26.51 -10.34 -67.16
N SER A 180 -27.62 -10.68 -67.83
CA SER A 180 -28.33 -11.96 -67.64
C SER A 180 -27.53 -13.18 -68.12
N SER A 181 -26.57 -12.98 -69.02
CA SER A 181 -25.67 -14.04 -69.48
C SER A 181 -24.50 -14.31 -68.53
N THR A 182 -24.31 -13.46 -67.52
CA THR A 182 -23.22 -13.52 -66.56
C THR A 182 -23.71 -13.88 -65.16
N GLU A 183 -22.80 -14.25 -64.27
CA GLU A 183 -23.10 -14.42 -62.84
C GLU A 183 -22.99 -13.07 -62.11
N PRO A 184 -24.09 -12.46 -61.64
CA PRO A 184 -24.05 -11.15 -61.03
C PRO A 184 -23.59 -11.19 -59.56
N HIS A 185 -22.70 -10.26 -59.21
CA HIS A 185 -22.33 -9.97 -57.83
C HIS A 185 -22.85 -8.59 -57.42
N TYR A 186 -23.58 -8.51 -56.31
CA TYR A 186 -24.25 -7.29 -55.87
C TYR A 186 -23.52 -6.62 -54.70
N ILE A 187 -23.09 -5.38 -54.89
CA ILE A 187 -22.52 -4.51 -53.84
C ILE A 187 -23.49 -3.33 -53.62
N ARG A 188 -24.00 -3.17 -52.40
CA ARG A 188 -24.93 -2.09 -52.04
C ARG A 188 -24.21 -1.03 -51.19
N CYS A 189 -24.01 0.15 -51.77
CA CYS A 189 -23.40 1.28 -51.09
C CYS A 189 -24.44 1.99 -50.20
N VAL A 190 -24.08 2.28 -48.94
CA VAL A 190 -24.95 2.97 -47.99
C VAL A 190 -24.23 4.21 -47.47
N LYS A 191 -24.89 5.37 -47.57
CA LYS A 191 -24.39 6.65 -47.06
C LYS A 191 -24.71 6.78 -45.57
N PRO A 192 -23.71 6.81 -44.67
CA PRO A 192 -23.95 6.75 -43.23
C PRO A 192 -24.49 8.07 -42.65
N ASN A 193 -24.14 9.20 -43.26
CA ASN A 193 -24.62 10.53 -42.86
C ASN A 193 -24.54 11.51 -44.04
N ASN A 194 -25.36 12.55 -44.00
CA ASN A 194 -25.35 13.60 -45.03
C ASN A 194 -24.26 14.67 -44.85
N LEU A 195 -23.57 14.66 -43.71
CA LEU A 195 -22.48 15.60 -43.39
C LEU A 195 -21.12 15.17 -43.97
N HIS A 196 -21.04 13.99 -44.59
CA HIS A 196 -19.81 13.39 -45.11
C HIS A 196 -18.70 13.23 -44.04
N LYS A 197 -19.08 12.98 -42.78
CA LYS A 197 -18.13 12.80 -41.66
C LYS A 197 -17.93 11.32 -41.31
N PRO A 198 -16.71 10.90 -40.92
CA PRO A 198 -16.49 9.53 -40.46
C PRO A 198 -17.21 9.28 -39.12
N ALA A 199 -17.54 8.01 -38.84
CA ALA A 199 -18.11 7.53 -37.58
C ALA A 199 -19.45 8.15 -37.13
N ILE A 200 -20.13 8.92 -37.97
CA ILE A 200 -21.49 9.41 -37.71
C ILE A 200 -22.49 8.49 -38.44
N PHE A 201 -23.39 7.86 -37.67
CA PHE A 201 -24.40 6.93 -38.18
C PHE A 201 -25.81 7.48 -37.97
N GLU A 202 -26.45 7.94 -39.05
CA GLU A 202 -27.82 8.48 -39.03
C GLU A 202 -28.85 7.37 -39.26
N ASN A 203 -29.38 6.82 -38.17
CA ASN A 203 -30.30 5.68 -38.19
C ASN A 203 -31.48 5.84 -39.16
N ILE A 204 -32.11 7.02 -39.22
CA ILE A 204 -33.31 7.26 -40.05
C ILE A 204 -32.95 7.20 -41.54
N ASN A 205 -31.89 7.90 -41.93
CA ASN A 205 -31.44 7.96 -43.32
C ASN A 205 -30.94 6.61 -43.82
N ILE A 206 -30.26 5.85 -42.96
CA ILE A 206 -29.78 4.51 -43.31
C ILE A 206 -30.93 3.52 -43.42
N ARG A 207 -31.89 3.53 -42.49
CA ARG A 207 -33.09 2.69 -42.59
C ARG A 207 -33.87 2.97 -43.88
N HIS A 208 -34.02 4.24 -44.24
CA HIS A 208 -34.66 4.62 -45.49
C HIS A 208 -33.86 4.09 -46.70
N GLN A 209 -32.55 4.27 -46.74
CA GLN A 209 -31.69 3.73 -47.80
C GLN A 209 -31.73 2.21 -47.92
N LEU A 210 -31.76 1.48 -46.80
CA LEU A 210 -31.87 0.01 -46.81
C LEU A 210 -33.22 -0.48 -47.35
N ARG A 211 -34.28 0.30 -47.13
CA ARG A 211 -35.60 0.05 -47.72
C ARG A 211 -35.57 0.36 -49.22
N CYS A 212 -35.07 1.53 -49.61
CA CYS A 212 -34.97 1.96 -51.01
C CYS A 212 -34.01 1.11 -51.84
N GLY A 213 -32.99 0.52 -51.22
CA GLY A 213 -32.02 -0.35 -51.89
C GLY A 213 -32.46 -1.81 -52.01
N GLY A 214 -33.68 -2.15 -51.59
CA GLY A 214 -34.22 -3.52 -51.67
C GLY A 214 -33.55 -4.53 -50.74
N VAL A 215 -32.68 -4.08 -49.83
CA VAL A 215 -31.89 -4.97 -48.94
C VAL A 215 -32.79 -5.66 -47.93
N LEU A 216 -33.73 -4.92 -47.34
CA LEU A 216 -34.69 -5.49 -46.37
C LEU A 216 -35.60 -6.54 -47.03
N GLU A 217 -35.96 -6.31 -48.30
CA GLU A 217 -36.80 -7.22 -49.05
C GLU A 217 -36.05 -8.52 -49.40
N ALA A 218 -34.78 -8.39 -49.83
CA ALA A 218 -33.88 -9.54 -50.01
C ALA A 218 -33.73 -10.37 -48.73
N ILE A 219 -33.56 -9.71 -47.59
CA ILE A 219 -33.48 -10.39 -46.28
C ILE A 219 -34.82 -11.05 -45.93
N ARG A 220 -35.96 -10.39 -46.21
CA ARG A 220 -37.30 -10.95 -45.97
C ARG A 220 -37.49 -12.25 -46.75
N ILE A 221 -37.15 -12.25 -48.04
CA ILE A 221 -37.20 -13.43 -48.91
C ILE A 221 -36.31 -14.55 -48.35
N SER A 222 -35.05 -14.23 -48.05
CA SER A 222 -34.11 -15.23 -47.53
C SER A 222 -34.57 -15.79 -46.17
N CYS A 223 -35.22 -14.98 -45.32
CA CYS A 223 -35.79 -15.42 -44.06
C CYS A 223 -37.06 -16.26 -44.19
N ALA A 224 -37.87 -16.04 -45.24
CA ALA A 224 -39.06 -16.85 -45.52
C ALA A 224 -38.69 -18.29 -45.93
N GLY A 225 -37.54 -18.45 -46.59
CA GLY A 225 -36.92 -19.74 -46.86
C GLY A 225 -36.09 -20.27 -45.67
N TYR A 226 -34.90 -20.79 -46.00
CA TYR A 226 -33.95 -21.35 -45.04
C TYR A 226 -32.62 -20.59 -45.14
N PRO A 227 -32.48 -19.46 -44.41
CA PRO A 227 -31.31 -18.59 -44.52
C PRO A 227 -30.06 -19.22 -43.93
N THR A 228 -30.20 -20.12 -42.95
CA THR A 228 -29.06 -20.78 -42.32
C THR A 228 -28.89 -22.18 -42.84
N ARG A 229 -27.74 -22.44 -43.48
CA ARG A 229 -27.40 -23.69 -44.14
C ARG A 229 -26.05 -24.17 -43.60
N ARG A 230 -25.95 -25.43 -43.18
CA ARG A 230 -24.71 -26.01 -42.63
C ARG A 230 -24.49 -27.42 -43.12
N ALA A 231 -23.27 -27.77 -43.50
CA ALA A 231 -22.91 -29.14 -43.81
C ALA A 231 -23.12 -30.05 -42.59
N PHE A 232 -23.44 -31.33 -42.82
CA PHE A 232 -23.69 -32.28 -41.72
C PHE A 232 -22.51 -32.39 -40.75
N VAL A 233 -21.28 -32.47 -41.28
CA VAL A 233 -20.04 -32.50 -40.47
C VAL A 233 -19.95 -31.30 -39.52
N GLU A 234 -20.15 -30.08 -40.03
CA GLU A 234 -20.07 -28.86 -39.22
C GLU A 234 -21.16 -28.82 -38.16
N PHE A 235 -22.37 -29.24 -38.52
CA PHE A 235 -23.51 -29.25 -37.62
C PHE A 235 -23.34 -30.29 -36.50
N ALA A 236 -22.94 -31.51 -36.85
CA ALA A 236 -22.68 -32.58 -35.90
C ALA A 236 -21.53 -32.23 -34.94
N ASN A 237 -20.41 -31.70 -35.45
CA ASN A 237 -19.29 -31.28 -34.60
C ASN A 237 -19.67 -30.17 -33.62
N ARG A 238 -20.52 -29.23 -34.05
CA ARG A 238 -20.93 -28.10 -33.21
C ARG A 238 -21.96 -28.49 -32.16
N PHE A 239 -22.92 -29.36 -32.51
CA PHE A 239 -24.10 -29.66 -31.69
C PHE A 239 -24.16 -31.11 -31.18
N GLY A 240 -23.12 -31.92 -31.40
CA GLY A 240 -23.03 -33.31 -30.91
C GLY A 240 -23.21 -33.45 -29.40
N LEU A 241 -22.94 -32.39 -28.63
CA LEU A 241 -23.21 -32.29 -27.20
C LEU A 241 -24.68 -32.62 -26.83
N PHE A 242 -25.64 -32.33 -27.71
CA PHE A 242 -27.06 -32.60 -27.45
C PHE A 242 -27.45 -34.06 -27.67
N ALA A 243 -26.64 -34.83 -28.41
CA ALA A 243 -26.89 -36.24 -28.70
C ALA A 243 -25.57 -37.04 -28.64
N PRO A 244 -24.96 -37.19 -27.45
CA PRO A 244 -23.71 -37.95 -27.30
C PRO A 244 -23.86 -39.40 -27.77
N GLU A 245 -24.99 -40.05 -27.46
CA GLU A 245 -25.35 -41.40 -27.92
C GLU A 245 -25.29 -41.56 -29.47
N ALA A 246 -25.66 -40.51 -30.21
CA ALA A 246 -25.67 -40.54 -31.67
C ALA A 246 -24.30 -40.23 -32.27
N THR A 247 -23.41 -39.62 -31.49
CA THR A 247 -22.02 -39.31 -31.92
C THR A 247 -21.09 -40.48 -31.63
N GLU A 248 -21.37 -41.28 -30.61
CA GLU A 248 -20.59 -42.47 -30.22
C GLU A 248 -20.92 -43.71 -31.07
N ALA A 249 -22.19 -43.88 -31.45
CA ALA A 249 -22.56 -44.83 -32.48
C ALA A 249 -22.15 -44.23 -33.83
N ASN A 250 -21.21 -44.86 -34.55
CA ASN A 250 -20.63 -44.43 -35.83
C ASN A 250 -21.70 -44.43 -36.96
N CYS A 251 -22.77 -43.66 -36.78
CA CYS A 251 -23.91 -43.53 -37.67
C CYS A 251 -23.60 -42.51 -38.77
N GLU A 252 -24.27 -42.67 -39.92
CA GLU A 252 -24.22 -41.65 -40.98
C GLU A 252 -24.53 -40.26 -40.41
N GLU A 253 -23.74 -39.26 -40.82
CA GLU A 253 -23.77 -37.89 -40.28
C GLU A 253 -25.17 -37.25 -40.38
N LYS A 254 -25.94 -37.62 -41.41
CA LYS A 254 -27.34 -37.22 -41.60
C LYS A 254 -28.23 -37.69 -40.44
N ASN A 255 -28.08 -38.94 -40.01
CA ASN A 255 -28.84 -39.53 -38.90
C ASN A 255 -28.46 -38.89 -37.56
N VAL A 256 -27.18 -38.53 -37.39
CA VAL A 256 -26.72 -37.79 -36.20
C VAL A 256 -27.38 -36.41 -36.15
N CYS A 257 -27.37 -35.67 -37.26
CA CYS A 257 -28.02 -34.37 -37.36
C CYS A 257 -29.53 -34.45 -37.11
N GLN A 258 -30.20 -35.47 -37.65
CA GLN A 258 -31.63 -35.71 -37.43
C GLN A 258 -31.93 -35.97 -35.95
N LYS A 259 -31.18 -36.86 -35.29
CA LYS A 259 -31.35 -37.13 -33.85
C LYS A 259 -31.10 -35.90 -32.98
N ILE A 260 -30.14 -35.05 -33.33
CA ILE A 260 -29.89 -33.77 -32.63
C ILE A 260 -31.11 -32.86 -32.75
N LEU A 261 -31.67 -32.73 -33.95
CA LEU A 261 -32.84 -31.88 -34.21
C LEU A 261 -34.11 -32.40 -33.52
N GLU A 262 -34.31 -33.72 -33.50
CA GLU A 262 -35.41 -34.37 -32.79
C GLU A 262 -35.29 -34.20 -31.26
N LYS A 263 -34.10 -34.45 -30.68
CA LYS A 263 -33.87 -34.25 -29.24
C LYS A 263 -34.03 -32.78 -28.81
N THR A 264 -33.71 -31.84 -29.70
CA THR A 264 -33.90 -30.41 -29.42
C THR A 264 -35.34 -29.95 -29.64
N GLY A 265 -36.20 -30.75 -30.28
CA GLY A 265 -37.62 -30.45 -30.47
C GLY A 265 -37.88 -29.25 -31.38
N LEU A 266 -36.94 -28.93 -32.28
CA LEU A 266 -37.08 -27.80 -33.21
C LEU A 266 -38.13 -28.12 -34.27
N LYS A 267 -38.99 -27.15 -34.58
CA LYS A 267 -40.01 -27.27 -35.63
C LYS A 267 -39.62 -26.42 -36.84
N GLY A 268 -39.80 -26.95 -38.04
CA GLY A 268 -39.55 -26.22 -39.29
C GLY A 268 -38.09 -26.21 -39.73
N TYR A 269 -37.36 -27.29 -39.48
CA TYR A 269 -36.07 -27.56 -40.13
C TYR A 269 -36.28 -28.46 -41.34
N GLN A 270 -35.34 -28.46 -42.27
CA GLN A 270 -35.30 -29.39 -43.40
C GLN A 270 -33.90 -30.01 -43.52
N ILE A 271 -33.85 -31.27 -43.94
CA ILE A 271 -32.60 -32.02 -44.12
C ILE A 271 -32.43 -32.29 -45.60
N GLY A 272 -31.40 -31.69 -46.20
CA GLY A 272 -31.05 -31.91 -47.60
C GLY A 272 -30.24 -33.19 -47.82
N LYS A 273 -29.53 -33.23 -48.95
CA LYS A 273 -28.58 -34.31 -49.29
C LYS A 273 -27.24 -34.16 -48.60
N THR A 274 -26.75 -32.92 -48.45
CA THR A 274 -25.42 -32.63 -47.91
C THR A 274 -25.43 -31.68 -46.72
N LYS A 275 -26.53 -30.93 -46.54
CA LYS A 275 -26.64 -29.84 -45.56
C LYS A 275 -27.95 -29.91 -44.77
N VAL A 276 -27.93 -29.34 -43.57
CA VAL A 276 -29.11 -29.00 -42.75
C VAL A 276 -29.55 -27.58 -43.07
N PHE A 277 -30.85 -27.39 -43.24
CA PHE A 277 -31.50 -26.12 -43.55
C PHE A 277 -32.38 -25.69 -42.37
N LEU A 278 -32.11 -24.50 -41.85
CA LEU A 278 -32.76 -23.95 -40.66
C LEU A 278 -33.41 -22.61 -40.99
N ARG A 279 -34.59 -22.37 -40.43
CA ARG A 279 -35.29 -21.08 -40.50
C ARG A 279 -34.59 -20.03 -39.64
N ALA A 280 -34.92 -18.77 -39.90
CA ALA A 280 -34.41 -17.64 -39.14
C ALA A 280 -34.64 -17.84 -37.62
N GLY A 281 -33.60 -17.58 -36.82
CA GLY A 281 -33.66 -17.68 -35.35
C GLY A 281 -33.41 -19.07 -34.76
N GLN A 282 -33.62 -20.17 -35.50
CA GLN A 282 -33.43 -21.53 -34.97
C GLN A 282 -31.96 -21.82 -34.61
N MET A 283 -31.01 -21.33 -35.42
CA MET A 283 -29.58 -21.45 -35.11
C MET A 283 -29.22 -20.73 -33.80
N ALA A 284 -29.80 -19.55 -33.57
CA ALA A 284 -29.57 -18.79 -32.34
C ALA A 284 -30.16 -19.52 -31.12
N GLU A 285 -31.31 -20.19 -31.28
CA GLU A 285 -31.88 -21.03 -30.22
C GLU A 285 -30.98 -22.23 -29.89
N LEU A 286 -30.44 -22.92 -30.90
CA LEU A 286 -29.49 -24.01 -30.71
C LEU A 286 -28.21 -23.55 -30.00
N ASP A 287 -27.65 -22.42 -30.41
CA ASP A 287 -26.47 -21.84 -29.78
C ASP A 287 -26.75 -21.39 -28.35
N ALA A 288 -27.93 -20.83 -28.06
CA ALA A 288 -28.33 -20.45 -26.71
C ALA A 288 -28.42 -21.67 -25.78
N ARG A 289 -29.04 -22.77 -26.24
CA ARG A 289 -29.09 -24.03 -25.49
C ARG A 289 -27.69 -24.62 -25.29
N ARG A 290 -26.81 -24.53 -26.30
CA ARG A 290 -25.44 -25.03 -26.23
C ARG A 290 -24.64 -24.25 -25.18
N ALA A 291 -24.77 -22.93 -25.19
CA ALA A 291 -24.16 -22.05 -24.20
C ALA A 291 -24.65 -22.38 -22.78
N GLN A 292 -25.92 -22.75 -22.60
CA GLN A 292 -26.46 -23.16 -21.31
C GLN A 292 -25.82 -24.47 -20.79
N VAL A 293 -25.73 -25.50 -21.63
CA VAL A 293 -25.12 -26.79 -21.24
C VAL A 293 -23.64 -26.62 -20.92
N LEU A 294 -22.88 -25.94 -21.80
CA LEU A 294 -21.47 -25.65 -21.57
C LEU A 294 -21.26 -24.76 -20.35
N GLY A 295 -22.13 -23.78 -20.13
CA GLY A 295 -22.11 -22.90 -18.96
C GLY A 295 -22.31 -23.66 -17.65
N ASN A 296 -23.20 -24.65 -17.63
CA ASN A 296 -23.41 -25.50 -16.46
C ASN A 296 -22.20 -26.40 -16.17
N ALA A 297 -21.61 -27.02 -17.20
CA ALA A 297 -20.38 -27.80 -17.05
C ALA A 297 -19.21 -26.93 -16.54
N ALA A 298 -19.05 -25.74 -17.11
CA ALA A 298 -18.03 -24.78 -16.68
C ALA A 298 -18.20 -24.36 -15.22
N LYS A 299 -19.44 -24.14 -14.75
CA LYS A 299 -19.71 -23.81 -13.34
C LYS A 299 -19.21 -24.90 -12.40
N VAL A 300 -19.44 -26.18 -12.70
CA VAL A 300 -18.97 -27.31 -11.89
C VAL A 300 -17.44 -27.34 -11.81
N ILE A 301 -16.77 -27.18 -12.96
CA ILE A 301 -15.30 -27.14 -13.02
C ILE A 301 -14.76 -25.95 -12.23
N GLN A 302 -15.33 -24.76 -12.45
CA GLN A 302 -14.95 -23.54 -11.74
C GLN A 302 -15.15 -23.66 -10.24
N GLN A 303 -16.27 -24.24 -9.79
CA GLN A 303 -16.55 -24.46 -8.37
C GLN A 303 -15.51 -25.38 -7.73
N ASN A 304 -15.16 -26.49 -8.39
CA ASN A 304 -14.17 -27.45 -7.90
C ASN A 304 -12.77 -26.82 -7.82
N ILE A 305 -12.36 -26.07 -8.84
CA ILE A 305 -11.07 -25.38 -8.86
C ILE A 305 -11.01 -24.30 -7.78
N ARG A 306 -12.05 -23.47 -7.65
CA ARG A 306 -12.13 -22.44 -6.60
C ARG A 306 -12.07 -23.06 -5.21
N THR A 307 -12.80 -24.16 -4.99
CA THR A 307 -12.76 -24.91 -3.73
C THR A 307 -11.36 -25.44 -3.44
N HIS A 308 -10.71 -26.04 -4.45
CA HIS A 308 -9.34 -26.55 -4.32
C HIS A 308 -8.35 -25.43 -3.97
N GLN A 309 -8.40 -24.30 -4.69
CA GLN A 309 -7.54 -23.15 -4.43
C GLN A 309 -7.74 -22.59 -3.02
N THR A 310 -8.99 -22.35 -2.61
CA THR A 310 -9.31 -21.85 -1.27
C THR A 310 -8.87 -22.83 -0.18
N ARG A 311 -9.09 -24.14 -0.37
CA ARG A 311 -8.63 -25.17 0.57
C ARG A 311 -7.10 -25.17 0.71
N LYS A 312 -6.36 -25.06 -0.40
CA LYS A 312 -4.90 -24.97 -0.38
C LYS A 312 -4.41 -23.74 0.42
N HIS A 313 -5.03 -22.58 0.19
CA HIS A 313 -4.71 -21.35 0.93
C HIS A 313 -5.06 -21.48 2.43
N TYR A 314 -6.23 -22.02 2.75
CA TYR A 314 -6.65 -22.26 4.13
C TYR A 314 -5.68 -23.17 4.89
N LEU A 315 -5.27 -24.29 4.30
CA LEU A 315 -4.31 -25.21 4.91
C LEU A 315 -2.93 -24.56 5.12
N ALA A 316 -2.47 -23.74 4.17
CA ALA A 316 -1.23 -22.98 4.32
C ALA A 316 -1.32 -21.95 5.46
N LEU A 317 -2.44 -21.24 5.57
CA LEU A 317 -2.69 -20.30 6.66
C LEU A 317 -2.77 -21.02 8.02
N GLN A 318 -3.48 -22.14 8.09
CA GLN A 318 -3.60 -22.95 9.29
C GLN A 318 -2.23 -23.37 9.83
N LYS A 319 -1.33 -23.87 8.96
CA LYS A 319 0.06 -24.23 9.34
C LYS A 319 0.82 -23.04 9.94
N LYS A 320 0.74 -21.86 9.30
CA LYS A 320 1.39 -20.63 9.82
C LYS A 320 0.81 -20.19 11.16
N THR A 321 -0.51 -20.26 11.32
CA THR A 321 -1.19 -19.92 12.58
C THR A 321 -0.78 -20.87 13.70
N ILE A 322 -0.72 -22.18 13.44
CA ILE A 322 -0.26 -23.17 14.43
C ILE A 322 1.19 -22.87 14.85
N TYR A 323 2.07 -22.56 13.90
CA TYR A 323 3.45 -22.15 14.20
C TYR A 323 3.51 -20.91 15.09
N LEU A 324 2.75 -19.86 14.75
CA LEU A 324 2.70 -18.63 15.53
C LEU A 324 2.16 -18.88 16.95
N GLN A 325 1.13 -19.72 17.08
CA GLN A 325 0.58 -20.10 18.39
C GLN A 325 1.61 -20.90 19.22
N ALA A 326 2.34 -21.83 18.61
CA ALA A 326 3.40 -22.57 19.29
C ALA A 326 4.52 -21.64 19.78
N TRP A 327 4.95 -20.69 18.94
CA TRP A 327 5.93 -19.67 19.31
C TRP A 327 5.44 -18.82 20.49
N TRP A 328 4.19 -18.35 20.45
CA TRP A 328 3.60 -17.57 21.55
C TRP A 328 3.50 -18.35 22.85
N ARG A 329 3.08 -19.63 22.80
CA ARG A 329 3.09 -20.52 23.97
C ARG A 329 4.49 -20.65 24.56
N GLY A 330 5.51 -20.82 23.70
CA GLY A 330 6.91 -20.82 24.13
C GLY A 330 7.34 -19.50 24.78
N ARG A 331 7.02 -18.36 24.15
CA ARG A 331 7.37 -17.03 24.69
C ARG A 331 6.70 -16.76 26.04
N LEU A 332 5.46 -17.20 26.23
CA LEU A 332 4.75 -17.11 27.51
C LEU A 332 5.45 -17.93 28.59
N ALA A 333 5.84 -19.17 28.29
CA ALA A 333 6.59 -20.03 29.20
C ALA A 333 7.94 -19.39 29.59
N PHE A 334 8.68 -18.81 28.63
CA PHE A 334 9.91 -18.08 28.92
C PHE A 334 9.70 -16.87 29.84
N LYS A 335 8.65 -16.07 29.62
CA LYS A 335 8.33 -14.94 30.49
C LYS A 335 8.01 -15.39 31.92
N LEU A 336 7.25 -16.49 32.04
CA LEU A 336 6.91 -17.06 33.35
C LEU A 336 8.15 -17.58 34.07
N PHE A 337 9.02 -18.29 33.36
CA PHE A 337 10.30 -18.76 33.90
C PHE A 337 11.22 -17.61 34.32
N GLU A 338 11.31 -16.53 33.53
CA GLU A 338 12.09 -15.36 33.89
C GLU A 338 11.58 -14.70 35.17
N LYS A 339 10.25 -14.60 35.33
CA LYS A 339 9.64 -14.11 36.58
C LYS A 339 10.02 -14.99 37.77
N MET A 340 9.87 -16.31 37.65
CA MET A 340 10.28 -17.26 38.70
C MET A 340 11.77 -17.14 39.02
N ARG A 341 12.62 -16.96 38.01
CA ARG A 341 14.08 -16.78 38.19
C ARG A 341 14.40 -15.48 38.93
N ARG A 342 13.71 -14.38 38.62
CA ARG A 342 13.85 -13.10 39.33
C ARG A 342 13.40 -13.20 40.78
N GLU A 343 12.27 -13.86 41.05
CA GLU A 343 11.77 -14.10 42.40
C GLU A 343 12.76 -14.94 43.21
N ALA A 344 13.27 -16.05 42.66
CA ALA A 344 14.27 -16.88 43.31
C ALA A 344 15.58 -16.13 43.60
N ALA A 345 16.04 -15.28 42.67
CA ALA A 345 17.21 -14.43 42.86
C ALA A 345 16.99 -13.39 43.98
N ALA A 346 15.82 -12.74 44.00
CA ALA A 346 15.46 -11.79 45.05
C ALA A 346 15.44 -12.46 46.44
N VAL A 347 14.82 -13.64 46.55
CA VAL A 347 14.82 -14.42 47.80
C VAL A 347 16.24 -14.81 48.23
N LYS A 348 17.11 -15.19 47.28
CA LYS A 348 18.51 -15.52 47.58
C LYS A 348 19.29 -14.31 48.12
N ILE A 349 19.12 -13.13 47.50
CA ILE A 349 19.75 -11.89 47.95
C ILE A 349 19.22 -11.50 49.34
N GLN A 350 17.90 -11.48 49.52
CA GLN A 350 17.26 -11.17 50.81
C GLN A 350 17.73 -12.12 51.92
N LYS A 351 17.77 -13.43 51.64
CA LYS A 351 18.30 -14.46 52.57
C LYS A 351 19.74 -14.13 52.97
N ASN A 352 20.61 -13.83 52.00
CA ASN A 352 22.03 -13.57 52.26
C ASN A 352 22.23 -12.28 53.07
N ILE A 353 21.50 -11.21 52.77
CA ILE A 353 21.55 -9.94 53.51
C ILE A 353 21.07 -10.15 54.95
N ARG A 354 19.90 -10.75 55.16
CA ARG A 354 19.37 -11.04 56.51
C ARG A 354 20.35 -11.89 57.32
N SER A 355 20.96 -12.90 56.70
CA SER A 355 21.99 -13.73 57.34
C SER A 355 23.27 -12.95 57.67
N TYR A 356 23.67 -12.00 56.82
CA TYR A 356 24.84 -11.14 57.07
C TYR A 356 24.58 -10.17 58.23
N GLU A 357 23.43 -9.47 58.22
CA GLU A 357 23.03 -8.54 59.28
C GLU A 357 22.97 -9.24 60.64
N ALA A 358 22.30 -10.40 60.71
CA ALA A 358 22.23 -11.19 61.95
C ALA A 358 23.62 -11.63 62.44
N ARG A 359 24.50 -12.07 61.54
CA ARG A 359 25.88 -12.45 61.89
C ARG A 359 26.72 -11.26 62.34
N LYS A 360 26.56 -10.10 61.70
CA LYS A 360 27.25 -8.86 62.07
C LYS A 360 26.82 -8.42 63.47
N ALA A 361 25.52 -8.32 63.73
CA ALA A 361 24.98 -7.96 65.04
C ALA A 361 25.46 -8.90 66.15
N TYR A 362 25.44 -10.23 65.90
CA TYR A 362 25.95 -11.21 66.85
C TYR A 362 27.45 -11.05 67.11
N LYS A 363 28.27 -10.84 66.06
CA LYS A 363 29.71 -10.63 66.22
C LYS A 363 30.02 -9.35 67.00
N GLU A 364 29.34 -8.24 66.73
CA GLU A 364 29.52 -6.97 67.45
C GLU A 364 29.17 -7.13 68.94
N LEU A 365 28.04 -7.78 69.25
CA LEU A 365 27.66 -8.11 70.62
C LEU A 365 28.70 -9.01 71.28
N HIS A 366 29.14 -10.07 70.59
CA HIS A 366 30.16 -11.00 71.10
C HIS A 366 31.48 -10.29 71.42
N MET A 367 31.99 -9.45 70.50
CA MET A 367 33.20 -8.67 70.73
C MET A 367 33.06 -7.69 71.89
N SER A 368 31.89 -7.07 72.04
CA SER A 368 31.60 -6.18 73.18
C SER A 368 31.62 -6.93 74.51
N VAL A 369 30.96 -8.10 74.57
CA VAL A 369 30.93 -8.96 75.75
C VAL A 369 32.33 -9.48 76.09
N VAL A 370 33.11 -9.94 75.10
CA VAL A 370 34.49 -10.40 75.32
C VAL A 370 35.37 -9.28 75.85
N THR A 371 35.26 -8.06 75.29
CA THR A 371 36.02 -6.89 75.76
C THR A 371 35.66 -6.52 77.20
N MET A 372 34.37 -6.60 77.56
CA MET A 372 33.93 -6.38 78.93
C MET A 372 34.45 -7.48 79.88
N GLN A 373 34.38 -8.74 79.47
CA GLN A 373 34.89 -9.87 80.25
C GLN A 373 36.40 -9.80 80.47
N THR A 374 37.18 -9.43 79.44
CA THR A 374 38.64 -9.26 79.57
C THR A 374 38.97 -8.10 80.50
N ALA A 375 38.24 -6.98 80.40
CA ALA A 375 38.38 -5.85 81.33
C ALA A 375 38.07 -6.26 82.78
N LEU A 376 36.98 -6.99 83.02
CA LEU A 376 36.61 -7.49 84.35
C LEU A 376 37.66 -8.46 84.91
N ARG A 377 38.14 -9.42 84.10
CA ARG A 377 39.24 -10.33 84.50
C ARG A 377 40.52 -9.55 84.84
N ALA A 378 40.88 -8.54 84.05
CA ALA A 378 42.04 -7.69 84.33
C ALA A 378 41.87 -6.83 85.60
N ILE A 379 40.66 -6.35 85.89
CA ILE A 379 40.36 -5.64 87.16
C ILE A 379 40.50 -6.60 88.34
N ALA A 380 39.96 -7.82 88.25
CA ALA A 380 40.07 -8.84 89.28
C ALA A 380 41.55 -9.18 89.56
N ALA A 381 42.33 -9.49 88.52
CA ALA A 381 43.76 -9.76 88.65
C ALA A 381 44.54 -8.57 89.25
N ARG A 382 44.22 -7.33 88.84
CA ARG A 382 44.85 -6.12 89.44
C ARG A 382 44.45 -5.89 90.89
N LYS A 383 43.24 -6.27 91.30
CA LYS A 383 42.81 -6.20 92.70
C LYS A 383 43.60 -7.19 93.55
N GLU A 384 43.73 -8.43 93.08
CA GLU A 384 44.53 -9.47 93.74
C GLU A 384 46.01 -9.11 93.81
N PHE A 385 46.59 -8.59 92.73
CA PHE A 385 47.97 -8.10 92.70
C PHE A 385 48.20 -6.93 93.67
N ARG A 386 47.29 -5.94 93.71
CA ARG A 386 47.36 -4.83 94.68
C ARG A 386 47.28 -5.33 96.12
N PHE A 387 46.41 -6.28 96.40
CA PHE A 387 46.34 -6.93 97.71
C PHE A 387 47.69 -7.60 98.04
N GLY A 388 48.28 -8.34 97.11
CA GLY A 388 49.61 -8.95 97.27
C GLY A 388 50.73 -7.92 97.53
N ILE A 389 50.75 -6.78 96.83
CA ILE A 389 51.71 -5.69 97.10
C ILE A 389 51.48 -5.11 98.50
N GLN A 390 50.23 -4.85 98.90
CA GLN A 390 49.90 -4.33 100.23
C GLN A 390 50.34 -5.30 101.33
N THR A 391 50.10 -6.60 101.15
CA THR A 391 50.58 -7.64 102.08
C THR A 391 52.11 -7.67 102.15
N LYS A 392 52.81 -7.63 101.01
CA LYS A 392 54.29 -7.57 100.98
C LYS A 392 54.82 -6.31 101.69
N ALA A 393 54.23 -5.15 101.43
CA ALA A 393 54.59 -3.91 102.09
C ALA A 393 54.38 -3.99 103.61
N SER A 394 53.24 -4.54 104.05
CA SER A 394 52.94 -4.80 105.46
C SER A 394 54.00 -5.73 106.09
N ILE A 395 54.36 -6.83 105.42
CA ILE A 395 55.41 -7.75 105.88
C ILE A 395 56.76 -7.03 106.02
N ILE A 396 57.15 -6.20 105.04
CA ILE A 396 58.42 -5.45 105.08
C ILE A 396 58.42 -4.46 106.25
N ILE A 397 57.32 -3.74 106.48
CA ILE A 397 57.18 -2.80 107.60
C ILE A 397 57.28 -3.56 108.93
N GLN A 398 56.54 -4.67 109.07
CA GLN A 398 56.59 -5.53 110.26
C GLN A 398 58.01 -6.09 110.50
N ALA A 399 58.70 -6.55 109.45
CA ALA A 399 60.06 -7.06 109.53
C ALA A 399 61.06 -5.97 109.93
N ARG A 400 60.99 -4.77 109.33
CA ARG A 400 61.82 -3.62 109.72
C ARG A 400 61.56 -3.20 111.16
N TRP A 401 60.32 -3.20 111.62
CA TRP A 401 59.98 -2.92 113.01
C TRP A 401 60.54 -3.97 113.97
N ARG A 402 60.40 -5.27 113.66
CA ARG A 402 61.00 -6.36 114.44
C ARG A 402 62.53 -6.24 114.52
N CYS A 403 63.18 -5.94 113.39
CA CYS A 403 64.62 -5.67 113.34
C CYS A 403 65.00 -4.45 114.20
N HIS A 404 64.26 -3.34 114.09
CA HIS A 404 64.48 -2.15 114.89
C HIS A 404 64.34 -2.43 116.40
N LYS A 405 63.33 -3.20 116.81
CA LYS A 405 63.13 -3.63 118.21
C LYS A 405 64.33 -4.44 118.72
N ALA A 406 64.82 -5.41 117.94
CA ALA A 406 65.99 -6.21 118.29
C ALA A 406 67.28 -5.34 118.36
N ALA A 407 67.46 -4.44 117.40
CA ALA A 407 68.60 -3.52 117.38
C ALA A 407 68.59 -2.54 118.57
N LEU A 408 67.41 -2.03 118.95
CA LEU A 408 67.22 -1.21 120.16
C LEU A 408 67.59 -1.99 121.42
N TYR A 409 67.13 -3.24 121.54
CA TYR A 409 67.46 -4.12 122.66
C TYR A 409 68.97 -4.37 122.74
N TYR A 410 69.62 -4.73 121.63
CA TYR A 410 71.07 -4.92 121.57
C TYR A 410 71.84 -3.63 121.91
N LYS A 411 71.40 -2.46 121.41
CA LYS A 411 72.02 -1.17 121.77
C LYS A 411 71.89 -0.87 123.25
N ARG A 412 70.74 -1.17 123.89
CA ARG A 412 70.56 -1.06 125.34
C ARG A 412 71.48 -2.03 126.09
N LEU A 413 71.54 -3.29 125.66
CA LEU A 413 72.40 -4.30 126.26
C LEU A 413 73.88 -3.90 126.15
N LYS A 414 74.32 -3.42 124.98
CA LYS A 414 75.68 -2.91 124.74
C LYS A 414 76.00 -1.70 125.62
N LYS A 415 75.09 -0.72 125.72
CA LYS A 415 75.25 0.41 126.63
C LYS A 415 75.36 -0.06 128.09
N GLY A 416 74.48 -0.97 128.52
CA GLY A 416 74.54 -1.57 129.86
C GLY A 416 75.86 -2.29 130.12
N SER A 417 76.30 -3.14 129.19
CA SER A 417 77.57 -3.87 129.27
C SER A 417 78.78 -2.94 129.30
N ILE A 418 78.81 -1.87 128.49
CA ILE A 418 79.87 -0.86 128.52
C ILE A 418 79.90 -0.14 129.88
N VAL A 419 78.74 0.24 130.43
CA VAL A 419 78.68 0.88 131.76
C VAL A 419 79.21 -0.07 132.84
N THR A 420 78.82 -1.34 132.81
CA THR A 420 79.32 -2.37 133.74
C THR A 420 80.82 -2.59 133.58
N GLN A 421 81.32 -2.69 132.35
CA GLN A 421 82.75 -2.84 132.04
C GLN A 421 83.56 -1.61 132.47
N CYS A 422 83.06 -0.39 132.25
CA CYS A 422 83.70 0.85 132.69
C CYS A 422 83.72 0.94 134.22
N ARG A 423 82.64 0.55 134.91
CA ARG A 423 82.62 0.46 136.38
C ARG A 423 83.60 -0.59 136.90
N TRP A 424 83.70 -1.75 136.25
CA TRP A 424 84.65 -2.80 136.61
C TRP A 424 86.10 -2.36 136.39
N ARG A 425 86.41 -1.74 135.24
CA ARG A 425 87.73 -1.15 134.94
C ARG A 425 88.08 -0.01 135.91
N GLY A 426 87.12 0.84 136.26
CA GLY A 426 87.31 1.87 137.29
C GLY A 426 87.57 1.28 138.68
N ARG A 427 86.91 0.17 139.03
CA ARG A 427 87.16 -0.56 140.29
C ARG A 427 88.54 -1.21 140.31
N LEU A 428 88.98 -1.82 139.20
CA LEU A 428 90.34 -2.32 139.03
C LEU A 428 91.39 -1.21 139.13
N ALA A 429 91.18 -0.08 138.45
CA ALA A 429 92.08 1.08 138.50
C ALA A 429 92.15 1.72 139.90
N MET A 430 91.05 1.72 140.66
CA MET A 430 91.06 2.11 142.09
C MET A 430 91.82 1.09 142.95
N GLY A 431 91.78 -0.19 142.60
CA GLY A 431 92.61 -1.24 143.20
C GLY A 431 94.11 -1.05 142.91
N GLU A 432 94.47 -0.71 141.66
CA GLU A 432 95.84 -0.36 141.27
C GLU A 432 96.30 0.95 141.90
N LEU A 433 95.45 1.96 142.02
CA LEU A 433 95.75 3.21 142.72
C LEU A 433 96.00 3.00 144.21
N ARG A 434 95.32 2.04 144.86
CA ARG A 434 95.65 1.64 146.24
C ARG A 434 97.01 0.96 146.33
N LYS A 435 97.36 0.09 145.38
CA LYS A 435 98.69 -0.54 145.30
C LYS A 435 99.79 0.50 145.04
N LEU A 436 99.54 1.48 144.17
CA LEU A 436 100.46 2.56 143.84
C LEU A 436 100.55 3.62 144.96
N LYS A 437 99.48 3.86 145.75
CA LYS A 437 99.56 4.68 146.99
C LYS A 437 100.36 4.01 148.09
N MET A 438 100.32 2.67 148.21
CA MET A 438 101.19 1.91 149.13
C MET A 438 102.66 1.90 148.66
N ALA A 439 102.93 2.15 147.37
CA ALA A 439 104.28 2.27 146.79
C ALA A 439 104.81 3.72 146.72
N ALA A 440 103.97 4.73 146.97
CA ALA A 440 104.30 6.16 146.90
C ALA A 440 104.83 6.75 148.22
N THR A 441 105.34 5.91 149.13
CA THR A 441 106.10 6.33 150.32
C THR A 441 107.61 6.49 150.07
N HIS A 442 108.11 6.28 148.84
CA HIS A 442 109.50 6.61 148.46
C HIS A 442 109.62 7.11 147.00
N SER A 443 110.07 8.38 146.83
CA SER A 443 110.79 9.04 145.70
C SER A 443 110.42 8.70 144.23
N GLY A 444 110.17 9.58 143.23
CA GLY A 444 110.42 11.00 142.97
C GLY A 444 110.97 11.19 141.54
N ALA A 445 110.17 11.63 140.54
CA ALA A 445 110.58 12.44 139.35
C ALA A 445 109.48 12.54 138.25
N LEU A 446 109.25 13.76 137.75
CA LEU A 446 108.15 14.20 136.87
C LEU A 446 108.69 15.36 136.00
N LEU A 447 108.67 15.28 134.65
CA LEU A 447 108.64 16.44 133.70
C LEU A 447 108.97 16.06 132.22
N GLU A 448 108.05 15.48 131.43
CA GLU A 448 108.19 15.52 129.94
C GLU A 448 106.93 15.28 129.07
N ALA A 449 105.72 15.19 129.63
CA ALA A 449 104.54 14.71 128.90
C ALA A 449 103.57 15.78 128.32
N LYS A 450 103.97 17.04 128.07
CA LYS A 450 102.97 18.12 127.81
C LYS A 450 102.93 18.78 126.41
N SER A 451 103.91 18.65 125.50
CA SER A 451 103.98 19.60 124.34
C SER A 451 103.46 19.15 122.96
N LYS A 452 103.22 17.86 122.66
CA LYS A 452 102.99 17.44 121.25
C LYS A 452 101.53 17.33 120.76
N LEU A 453 100.52 17.41 121.62
CA LEU A 453 99.12 17.10 121.24
C LEU A 453 98.28 18.27 120.67
N GLN A 454 98.82 19.49 120.55
CA GLN A 454 98.01 20.68 120.20
C GLN A 454 98.03 21.13 118.73
N LYS A 455 98.67 20.41 117.78
CA LYS A 455 98.77 20.87 116.36
C LYS A 455 97.84 20.20 115.34
N GLN A 456 97.14 19.11 115.64
CA GLN A 456 96.43 18.32 114.61
C GLN A 456 94.94 18.68 114.37
N VAL A 457 94.40 19.75 114.97
CA VAL A 457 92.94 20.00 114.97
C VAL A 457 92.46 21.10 114.00
N LYS A 458 93.34 21.81 113.28
CA LYS A 458 92.94 23.00 112.48
C LYS A 458 92.69 22.80 110.97
N GLU A 459 92.96 21.65 110.36
CA GLU A 459 92.89 21.49 108.88
C GLU A 459 91.56 20.94 108.33
N ARG A 460 90.68 20.40 109.16
CA ARG A 460 89.52 19.60 108.68
C ARG A 460 88.25 20.42 108.38
N THR A 461 88.31 21.75 108.46
CA THR A 461 87.13 22.64 108.34
C THR A 461 86.92 23.26 106.96
N ARG A 462 87.72 22.90 105.93
CA ARG A 462 87.71 23.59 104.61
C ARG A 462 87.00 22.86 103.45
N CYS A 463 86.51 21.62 103.60
CA CYS A 463 86.03 20.81 102.47
C CYS A 463 84.50 20.62 102.33
N LEU A 464 83.66 21.37 103.07
CA LEU A 464 82.20 21.13 103.12
C LEU A 464 81.32 22.19 102.43
N GLN A 465 81.88 23.11 101.64
CA GLN A 465 81.15 24.28 101.13
C GLN A 465 80.93 24.37 99.61
N GLN A 466 81.22 23.34 98.80
CA GLN A 466 81.11 23.47 97.34
C GLN A 466 80.53 22.24 96.63
N GLU A 467 79.38 21.73 97.09
CA GLU A 467 78.66 20.69 96.34
C GLU A 467 77.12 20.76 96.47
N LYS A 468 76.54 21.97 96.47
CA LYS A 468 75.10 22.18 96.25
C LYS A 468 74.85 23.45 95.44
N GLY A 469 74.89 23.30 94.11
CA GLY A 469 74.44 24.28 93.14
C GLY A 469 73.83 23.58 91.91
N LEU A 470 72.56 23.16 92.06
CA LEU A 470 71.48 23.26 91.06
C LEU A 470 71.77 22.67 89.66
N ARG A 471 71.23 21.54 89.19
CA ARG A 471 69.83 21.06 89.19
C ARG A 471 68.77 22.16 89.01
N ALA A 472 68.66 22.64 87.78
CA ALA A 472 67.41 23.06 87.14
C ALA A 472 67.59 23.16 85.61
N ALA A 473 67.33 22.07 84.87
CA ALA A 473 66.96 22.06 83.43
C ALA A 473 66.81 20.60 82.95
N SER A 474 65.69 19.97 83.33
CA SER A 474 65.05 18.88 82.58
C SER A 474 63.76 19.49 82.03
N ASP A 475 63.36 19.05 80.82
CA ASP A 475 62.02 19.21 80.20
C ASP A 475 61.93 20.03 78.90
N THR A 476 62.93 19.92 78.00
CA THR A 476 62.77 20.40 76.61
C THR A 476 63.18 19.44 75.47
N SER A 477 63.66 18.22 75.73
CA SER A 477 64.11 17.32 74.65
C SER A 477 63.16 16.19 74.25
N ALA A 478 62.10 15.88 75.01
CA ALA A 478 61.20 14.76 74.69
C ALA A 478 60.00 15.15 73.79
N HIS A 479 59.58 16.43 73.77
CA HIS A 479 58.43 16.88 72.96
C HIS A 479 58.79 17.28 71.50
N GLN A 480 60.07 17.39 71.15
CA GLN A 480 60.51 17.71 69.77
C GLN A 480 60.57 16.48 68.85
N GLU A 481 60.72 15.27 69.40
CA GLU A 481 60.81 14.01 68.64
C GLU A 481 59.42 13.49 68.18
N GLU A 482 58.37 13.71 68.97
CA GLU A 482 56.99 13.33 68.61
C GLU A 482 56.32 14.33 67.65
N LYS A 483 56.63 15.64 67.78
CA LYS A 483 56.11 16.68 66.88
C LYS A 483 56.63 16.51 65.44
N ARG A 484 57.93 16.19 65.25
CA ARG A 484 58.52 15.93 63.93
C ARG A 484 57.99 14.67 63.23
N LYS A 485 57.52 13.66 63.98
CA LYS A 485 56.92 12.44 63.41
C LYS A 485 55.48 12.68 62.94
N LEU A 486 54.71 13.50 63.65
CA LEU A 486 53.35 13.89 63.25
C LEU A 486 53.35 14.89 62.08
N GLU A 487 54.32 15.82 62.02
CA GLU A 487 54.46 16.77 60.89
C GLU A 487 54.77 16.06 59.56
N LYS A 488 55.63 15.02 59.55
CA LYS A 488 55.91 14.23 58.34
C LYS A 488 54.74 13.38 57.85
N GLN A 489 53.88 12.86 58.74
CA GLN A 489 52.69 12.11 58.35
C GLN A 489 51.58 13.00 57.78
N VAL A 490 51.48 14.25 58.26
CA VAL A 490 50.53 15.23 57.74
C VAL A 490 50.96 15.72 56.34
N GLU A 491 52.25 15.94 56.10
CA GLU A 491 52.80 16.29 54.78
C GLU A 491 52.61 15.17 53.74
N GLU A 492 52.79 13.90 54.11
CA GLU A 492 52.59 12.76 53.20
C GLU A 492 51.10 12.59 52.81
N LEU A 493 50.17 12.79 53.75
CA LEU A 493 48.73 12.70 53.49
C LEU A 493 48.20 13.90 52.70
N THR A 494 48.77 15.10 52.87
CA THR A 494 48.41 16.27 52.05
C THR A 494 48.89 16.15 50.61
N TRP A 495 50.07 15.57 50.38
CA TRP A 495 50.58 15.30 49.03
C TRP A 495 49.73 14.27 48.25
N ARG A 496 49.28 13.19 48.93
CA ARG A 496 48.40 12.17 48.30
C ARG A 496 46.99 12.71 47.97
N LEU A 497 46.45 13.58 48.82
CA LEU A 497 45.16 14.22 48.57
C LEU A 497 45.22 15.23 47.41
N GLN A 498 46.33 15.95 47.25
CA GLN A 498 46.55 16.87 46.11
C GLN A 498 46.72 16.11 44.78
N LEU A 499 47.41 14.96 44.79
CA LEU A 499 47.58 14.11 43.60
C LEU A 499 46.24 13.49 43.12
N GLU A 500 45.40 13.00 44.05
CA GLU A 500 44.10 12.41 43.70
C GLU A 500 43.09 13.48 43.21
N LYS A 501 43.16 14.70 43.76
CA LYS A 501 42.38 15.85 43.25
C LYS A 501 42.77 16.23 41.82
N GLY A 502 44.06 16.27 41.50
CA GLY A 502 44.54 16.58 40.13
C GLY A 502 44.16 15.52 39.09
N LEU A 503 44.13 14.24 39.47
CA LEU A 503 43.67 13.16 38.58
C LEU A 503 42.16 13.22 38.31
N ARG A 504 41.35 13.67 39.28
CA ARG A 504 39.89 13.83 39.08
C ARG A 504 39.56 15.05 38.23
N THR A 505 40.23 16.18 38.42
CA THR A 505 40.03 17.38 37.59
C THR A 505 40.39 17.14 36.14
N ASN A 506 41.51 16.46 35.86
CA ASN A 506 41.92 16.13 34.48
C ASN A 506 40.94 15.16 33.80
N LEU A 507 40.35 14.22 34.55
CA LEU A 507 39.38 13.26 34.01
C LEU A 507 37.99 13.90 33.79
N GLU A 508 37.61 14.87 34.60
CA GLU A 508 36.39 15.68 34.43
C GLU A 508 36.53 16.68 33.27
N GLU A 509 37.70 17.30 33.10
CA GLU A 509 38.00 18.17 31.95
C GLU A 509 38.03 17.39 30.63
N TYR A 510 38.60 16.18 30.60
CA TYR A 510 38.58 15.31 29.41
C TYR A 510 37.15 14.91 29.01
N LYS A 511 36.32 14.54 29.99
CA LYS A 511 34.90 14.22 29.77
C LYS A 511 34.10 15.44 29.34
N ALA A 512 34.37 16.63 29.90
CA ALA A 512 33.72 17.87 29.49
C ALA A 512 34.10 18.25 28.04
N HIS A 513 35.35 18.03 27.64
CA HIS A 513 35.84 18.29 26.28
C HIS A 513 35.23 17.33 25.25
N GLU A 514 35.11 16.03 25.56
CA GLU A 514 34.41 15.06 24.70
C GLU A 514 32.91 15.36 24.57
N ILE A 515 32.25 15.74 25.66
CA ILE A 515 30.82 16.10 25.63
C ILE A 515 30.60 17.38 24.81
N ALA A 516 31.49 18.37 24.90
CA ALA A 516 31.42 19.58 24.08
C ALA A 516 31.63 19.28 22.59
N LYS A 517 32.59 18.40 22.26
CA LYS A 517 32.88 17.98 20.88
C LYS A 517 31.69 17.21 20.27
N LEU A 518 31.10 16.27 21.03
CA LEU A 518 29.92 15.53 20.61
C LEU A 518 28.67 16.42 20.46
N LYS A 519 28.50 17.44 21.32
CA LYS A 519 27.40 18.41 21.18
C LYS A 519 27.56 19.29 19.95
N ASN A 520 28.76 19.79 19.66
CA ASN A 520 29.01 20.60 18.46
C ASN A 520 28.81 19.80 17.17
N SER A 521 29.27 18.55 17.11
CA SER A 521 29.02 17.68 15.95
C SER A 521 27.53 17.35 15.76
N LEU A 522 26.76 17.23 16.86
CA LEU A 522 25.32 16.99 16.78
C LEU A 522 24.55 18.26 16.34
N GLN A 523 25.04 19.44 16.70
CA GLN A 523 24.51 20.74 16.28
C GLN A 523 24.77 20.97 14.78
N GLU A 524 26.01 20.76 14.30
CA GLU A 524 26.36 20.86 12.88
C GLU A 524 25.58 19.87 12.01
N MET A 525 25.36 18.64 12.49
CA MET A 525 24.54 17.65 11.78
C MET A 525 23.06 18.05 11.71
N LYS A 526 22.53 18.74 12.73
CA LYS A 526 21.17 19.27 12.70
C LYS A 526 21.04 20.45 11.75
N GLU A 527 21.97 21.40 11.80
CA GLU A 527 21.97 22.56 10.92
C GLU A 527 22.10 22.15 9.44
N LYS A 528 22.97 21.17 9.11
CA LYS A 528 23.04 20.61 7.74
C LYS A 528 21.77 19.90 7.29
N VAL A 529 21.05 19.24 8.21
CA VAL A 529 19.76 18.60 7.91
C VAL A 529 18.67 19.65 7.70
N ASP A 530 18.68 20.73 8.48
CA ASP A 530 17.71 21.82 8.33
C ASP A 530 17.99 22.66 7.06
N GLU A 531 19.26 22.90 6.72
CA GLU A 531 19.67 23.54 5.45
C GLU A 531 19.31 22.70 4.23
N THR A 532 19.55 21.39 4.25
CA THR A 532 19.18 20.49 3.13
C THR A 532 17.67 20.37 2.96
N ASN A 533 16.91 20.38 4.07
CA ASN A 533 15.45 20.41 4.02
C ASN A 533 14.90 21.74 3.50
N ALA A 534 15.52 22.87 3.86
CA ALA A 534 15.15 24.19 3.35
C ALA A 534 15.47 24.35 1.85
N LEU A 535 16.62 23.85 1.40
CA LEU A 535 16.99 23.83 -0.02
C LEU A 535 16.03 22.94 -0.84
N LEU A 536 15.64 21.76 -0.33
CA LEU A 536 14.64 20.90 -0.98
C LEU A 536 13.24 21.51 -1.04
N LEU A 537 12.87 22.35 -0.07
CA LEU A 537 11.60 23.09 -0.09
C LEU A 537 11.64 24.22 -1.12
N LEU A 538 12.72 24.99 -1.17
CA LEU A 538 12.92 26.03 -2.18
C LEU A 538 13.00 25.45 -3.59
N GLU A 539 13.70 24.33 -3.79
CA GLU A 539 13.81 23.66 -5.09
C GLU A 539 12.44 23.07 -5.54
N ARG A 540 11.59 22.65 -4.59
CA ARG A 540 10.20 22.25 -4.88
C ARG A 540 9.30 23.44 -5.23
N GLU A 541 9.47 24.58 -4.58
CA GLU A 541 8.74 25.81 -4.87
C GLU A 541 9.18 26.46 -6.19
N GLU A 542 10.48 26.43 -6.51
CA GLU A 542 11.04 26.94 -7.76
C GLU A 542 10.63 26.07 -8.96
N ASN A 543 10.60 24.74 -8.78
CA ASN A 543 10.09 23.82 -9.79
C ASN A 543 8.57 23.99 -9.98
N ALA A 544 7.81 24.26 -8.92
CA ALA A 544 6.39 24.57 -9.02
C ALA A 544 6.14 25.91 -9.75
N MET A 545 6.94 26.95 -9.46
CA MET A 545 6.86 28.24 -10.17
C MET A 545 7.27 28.13 -11.64
N LYS A 546 8.33 27.40 -11.99
CA LYS A 546 8.72 27.15 -13.39
C LYS A 546 7.62 26.43 -14.18
N THR A 547 6.92 25.46 -13.58
CA THR A 547 5.74 24.82 -14.22
C THR A 547 4.54 25.75 -14.38
N ILE A 548 4.36 26.74 -13.51
CA ILE A 548 3.27 27.73 -13.61
C ILE A 548 3.62 28.82 -14.65
N GLU A 549 4.89 29.22 -14.74
CA GLU A 549 5.36 30.23 -15.69
C GLU A 549 5.37 29.67 -17.14
N LEU A 550 5.79 28.41 -17.33
CA LEU A 550 5.64 27.63 -18.58
C LEU A 550 4.18 27.37 -18.96
N ALA A 551 3.26 27.27 -17.99
CA ALA A 551 1.83 27.19 -18.25
C ALA A 551 1.22 28.57 -18.58
N SER A 552 1.83 29.68 -18.16
CA SER A 552 1.34 31.03 -18.47
C SER A 552 1.83 31.58 -19.82
N SER A 553 2.98 31.13 -20.32
CA SER A 553 3.52 31.53 -21.63
C SER A 553 2.80 30.85 -22.80
N VAL A 554 2.21 29.67 -22.59
CA VAL A 554 1.41 28.94 -23.60
C VAL A 554 0.01 29.53 -23.79
N ILE A 555 -0.42 30.49 -22.95
CA ILE A 555 -1.76 31.11 -23.00
C ILE A 555 -1.75 32.48 -23.71
N LYS A 556 -0.60 33.00 -24.17
CA LYS A 556 -0.52 34.29 -24.88
C LYS A 556 -0.56 34.22 -26.42
N GLU A 557 -0.69 33.03 -27.02
CA GLU A 557 -0.88 32.89 -28.48
C GLU A 557 -2.12 32.04 -28.79
N ALA A 558 -3.30 32.57 -28.47
CA ALA A 558 -4.56 32.14 -29.06
C ALA A 558 -5.66 33.18 -28.78
N ASP A 559 -5.53 34.38 -29.35
CA ASP A 559 -6.69 35.23 -29.59
C ASP A 559 -7.47 34.64 -30.76
N VAL A 560 -8.48 33.82 -30.46
CA VAL A 560 -9.52 33.44 -31.43
C VAL A 560 -10.89 33.47 -30.75
N LEU A 561 -11.67 34.47 -31.17
CA LEU A 561 -13.13 34.62 -31.22
C LEU A 561 -13.97 33.70 -30.31
N VAL A 562 -14.58 34.36 -29.33
CA VAL A 562 -15.66 33.86 -28.48
C VAL A 562 -16.93 33.64 -29.32
N GLU A 563 -17.33 32.38 -29.49
CA GLU A 563 -18.71 31.99 -29.76
C GLU A 563 -19.28 31.24 -28.55
N ASP A 564 -20.53 31.57 -28.18
CA ASP A 564 -21.39 30.98 -27.15
C ASP A 564 -21.16 31.34 -25.66
N PRO A 565 -21.67 32.51 -25.19
CA PRO A 565 -21.75 32.83 -23.76
C PRO A 565 -22.59 31.83 -22.92
N GLU A 566 -23.49 31.06 -23.56
CA GLU A 566 -24.32 30.08 -22.86
C GLU A 566 -23.56 28.82 -22.43
N LYS A 567 -22.64 28.31 -23.26
CA LYS A 567 -21.79 27.16 -22.89
C LYS A 567 -20.87 27.51 -21.73
N PHE A 568 -20.32 28.72 -21.73
CA PHE A 568 -19.46 29.19 -20.64
C PHE A 568 -20.22 29.33 -19.32
N LYS A 569 -21.48 29.78 -19.38
CA LYS A 569 -22.37 29.86 -18.21
C LYS A 569 -22.72 28.46 -17.69
N LYS A 570 -22.98 27.50 -18.59
CA LYS A 570 -23.26 26.10 -18.25
C LYS A 570 -22.06 25.41 -17.59
N LEU A 571 -20.87 25.59 -18.17
CA LEU A 571 -19.61 25.08 -17.61
C LEU A 571 -19.28 25.74 -16.25
N ARG A 572 -19.54 27.04 -16.07
CA ARG A 572 -19.38 27.68 -14.75
C ARG A 572 -20.34 27.11 -13.70
N MET A 573 -21.60 26.84 -14.07
CA MET A 573 -22.54 26.20 -13.15
C MET A 573 -22.13 24.77 -12.80
N GLU A 574 -21.60 24.02 -13.76
CA GLU A 574 -21.10 22.66 -13.55
C GLU A 574 -19.85 22.66 -12.66
N VAL A 575 -18.93 23.61 -12.84
CA VAL A 575 -17.76 23.79 -11.97
C VAL A 575 -18.17 24.17 -10.54
N GLU A 576 -19.17 25.02 -10.35
CA GLU A 576 -19.67 25.34 -9.00
C GLU A 576 -20.42 24.15 -8.35
N SER A 577 -21.15 23.36 -9.14
CA SER A 577 -21.75 22.10 -8.68
C SER A 577 -20.69 21.07 -8.26
N LEU A 578 -19.58 20.99 -9.00
CA LEU A 578 -18.46 20.10 -8.66
C LEU A 578 -17.69 20.60 -7.43
N LYS A 579 -17.50 21.91 -7.26
CA LYS A 579 -16.88 22.49 -6.05
C LYS A 579 -17.71 22.22 -4.79
N THR A 580 -19.03 22.36 -4.88
CA THR A 580 -19.93 22.07 -3.76
C THR A 580 -19.92 20.58 -3.40
N SER A 581 -19.92 19.70 -4.40
CA SER A 581 -19.76 18.25 -4.21
C SER A 581 -18.41 17.88 -3.56
N LEU A 582 -17.32 18.49 -4.00
CA LEU A 582 -15.99 18.29 -3.43
C LEU A 582 -15.91 18.77 -1.96
N LYS A 583 -16.58 19.88 -1.64
CA LYS A 583 -16.63 20.41 -0.27
C LYS A 583 -17.42 19.47 0.67
N LEU A 584 -18.51 18.90 0.18
CA LEU A 584 -19.30 17.90 0.90
C LEU A 584 -18.48 16.63 1.18
N GLU A 585 -17.71 16.16 0.19
CA GLU A 585 -16.91 14.95 0.36
C GLU A 585 -15.72 15.15 1.29
N LYS A 586 -15.10 16.34 1.29
CA LYS A 586 -14.11 16.72 2.31
C LYS A 586 -14.70 16.74 3.73
N GLN A 587 -15.93 17.21 3.89
CA GLN A 587 -16.61 17.18 5.19
C GLN A 587 -16.90 15.75 5.67
N LYS A 588 -17.31 14.86 4.76
CA LYS A 588 -17.48 13.43 5.10
C LYS A 588 -16.15 12.77 5.48
N ALA A 589 -15.07 13.05 4.76
CA ALA A 589 -13.74 12.54 5.08
C ALA A 589 -13.30 12.96 6.50
N HIS A 590 -13.44 14.23 6.86
CA HIS A 590 -13.15 14.71 8.22
C HIS A 590 -14.05 14.09 9.29
N HIS A 591 -15.32 13.82 8.98
CA HIS A 591 -16.22 13.12 9.90
C HIS A 591 -15.78 11.67 10.16
N TYR A 592 -15.34 10.96 9.12
CA TYR A 592 -14.81 9.60 9.27
C TYR A 592 -13.48 9.58 10.03
N GLU A 593 -12.61 10.56 9.79
CA GLU A 593 -11.35 10.71 10.51
C GLU A 593 -11.57 10.98 12.01
N ARG A 594 -12.55 11.84 12.35
CA ARG A 594 -12.95 12.09 13.74
C ARG A 594 -13.49 10.81 14.40
N LYS A 595 -14.38 10.07 13.72
CA LYS A 595 -14.89 8.77 14.22
C LYS A 595 -13.78 7.73 14.41
N TYR A 596 -12.77 7.72 13.53
CA TYR A 596 -11.63 6.82 13.67
C TYR A 596 -10.79 7.16 14.90
N ILE A 597 -10.54 8.45 15.16
CA ILE A 597 -9.83 8.91 16.36
C ILE A 597 -10.63 8.56 17.62
N GLU A 598 -11.94 8.80 17.64
CA GLU A 598 -12.81 8.42 18.77
C GLU A 598 -12.79 6.91 19.04
N ALA A 599 -12.83 6.07 17.98
CA ALA A 599 -12.72 4.63 18.11
C ALA A 599 -11.35 4.20 18.65
N ARG A 600 -10.27 4.88 18.25
CA ARG A 600 -8.91 4.61 18.75
C ARG A 600 -8.77 4.94 20.23
N ILE A 601 -9.30 6.09 20.66
CA ILE A 601 -9.31 6.50 22.08
C ILE A 601 -10.14 5.51 22.91
N CYS A 602 -11.32 5.11 22.43
CA CYS A 602 -12.15 4.11 23.10
C CYS A 602 -11.42 2.76 23.28
N CYS A 603 -10.66 2.32 22.26
CA CYS A 603 -9.81 1.13 22.36
C CYS A 603 -8.69 1.28 23.40
N GLU A 604 -8.01 2.44 23.45
CA GLU A 604 -6.97 2.72 24.45
C GLU A 604 -7.54 2.76 25.88
N GLU A 605 -8.70 3.37 26.09
CA GLU A 605 -9.39 3.38 27.39
C GLU A 605 -9.80 1.97 27.83
N ARG A 606 -10.31 1.16 26.90
CA ARG A 606 -10.66 -0.25 27.16
C ARG A 606 -9.42 -1.09 27.50
N GLY A 607 -8.29 -0.79 26.87
CA GLY A 607 -6.98 -1.36 27.21
C GLY A 607 -6.55 -1.02 28.65
N LYS A 608 -6.65 0.25 29.06
CA LYS A 608 -6.35 0.65 30.44
C LYS A 608 -7.27 -0.02 31.47
N ARG A 609 -8.57 -0.14 31.17
CA ARG A 609 -9.51 -0.86 32.04
C ARG A 609 -9.16 -2.34 32.19
N LEU A 610 -8.67 -2.98 31.12
CA LEU A 610 -8.17 -4.36 31.17
C LEU A 610 -6.91 -4.49 32.03
N GLU A 611 -5.97 -3.55 31.92
CA GLU A 611 -4.79 -3.55 32.80
C GLU A 611 -5.15 -3.38 34.28
N ASP A 612 -6.14 -2.55 34.58
CA ASP A 612 -6.60 -2.34 35.96
C ASP A 612 -7.41 -3.52 36.50
N THR A 613 -8.20 -4.21 35.67
CA THR A 613 -8.84 -5.48 36.10
C THR A 613 -7.82 -6.59 36.30
N GLU A 614 -6.77 -6.66 35.48
CA GLU A 614 -5.64 -7.59 35.69
C GLU A 614 -4.90 -7.31 37.00
N LYS A 615 -4.66 -6.03 37.34
CA LYS A 615 -4.07 -5.65 38.64
C LYS A 615 -4.96 -6.07 39.81
N LYS A 616 -6.28 -5.84 39.73
CA LYS A 616 -7.23 -6.27 40.76
C LYS A 616 -7.28 -7.80 40.89
N LEU A 617 -7.22 -8.53 39.78
CA LEU A 617 -7.13 -9.99 39.77
C LEU A 617 -5.87 -10.50 40.47
N ARG A 618 -4.72 -9.85 40.22
CA ARG A 618 -3.48 -10.17 40.94
C ARG A 618 -3.59 -9.90 42.44
N GLN A 619 -4.18 -8.79 42.84
CA GLN A 619 -4.43 -8.48 44.25
C GLN A 619 -5.39 -9.49 44.91
N LEU A 620 -6.41 -9.96 44.19
CA LEU A 620 -7.32 -11.00 44.66
C LEU A 620 -6.66 -12.39 44.73
N GLN A 621 -5.75 -12.71 43.82
CA GLN A 621 -4.92 -13.91 43.92
C GLN A 621 -3.95 -13.83 45.11
N GLU A 622 -3.35 -12.66 45.35
CA GLU A 622 -2.51 -12.41 46.52
C GLU A 622 -3.29 -12.46 47.84
N SER A 623 -4.54 -11.99 47.86
CA SER A 623 -5.40 -12.11 49.04
C SER A 623 -5.88 -13.54 49.26
N MET A 624 -6.30 -14.26 48.20
CA MET A 624 -6.63 -15.69 48.29
C MET A 624 -5.45 -16.51 48.80
N THR A 625 -4.25 -16.29 48.27
CA THR A 625 -3.04 -17.00 48.72
C THR A 625 -2.71 -16.71 50.18
N ARG A 626 -2.95 -15.47 50.66
CA ARG A 626 -2.88 -15.13 52.09
C ARG A 626 -3.97 -15.79 52.94
N PHE A 627 -5.20 -15.90 52.44
CA PHE A 627 -6.30 -16.60 53.12
C PHE A 627 -6.05 -18.11 53.20
N THR A 628 -5.56 -18.74 52.13
CA THR A 628 -5.21 -20.17 52.14
C THR A 628 -4.06 -20.46 53.09
N SER A 629 -3.07 -19.56 53.20
CA SER A 629 -1.95 -19.73 54.14
C SER A 629 -2.31 -19.44 55.60
N ARG A 630 -3.42 -18.71 55.87
CA ARG A 630 -4.01 -18.58 57.21
C ARG A 630 -4.90 -19.74 57.62
N ARG A 631 -5.37 -20.57 56.68
CA ARG A 631 -6.24 -21.74 56.94
C ARG A 631 -5.43 -23.03 57.18
N THR A 632 -4.12 -23.01 56.92
CA THR A 632 -3.15 -24.10 57.16
C THR A 632 -2.26 -23.87 58.39
N LEU A 633 -2.59 -22.87 59.20
CA LEU A 633 -2.15 -22.71 60.59
C LEU A 633 -3.38 -22.86 61.48
#